data_AF-A0A947W2Q2-F1
#
_entry.id   AF-A0A947W2Q2-F1
#
_cell.length_a   1.000
_cell.length_b   1.000
_cell.length_c   1.000
_cell.angle_alpha   90.00
_cell.angle_beta   90.00
_cell.angle_gamma   90.00
#
_symmetry.space_group_name_H-M   'P 1'
#
loop_
_entity.id
_entity.type
_entity.pdbx_description
1 polymer ?
#
loop_
_entity_poly.entity_id
_entity_poly.type
_entity_poly.pdbx_seq_one_letter_code
_entity_poly.pdbx_strand_id
1 'polypeptide(L)'
;MSNNPKAAAAILAVFPTLETLHSFSRKNFNKKALESFIAFAANEGVIDKNDGDAFRQFIRINERDHGTCTPPKNLNLEEIFKRKKEFLKTNLSARTMTDRINLLILKYQIDLPKVSNTMLTRLKKEPADTSHKRNTLRSLAFWIGYERSELGPAWNFETFLKLCNEAKRNTDFKEGVRIGFTLSSRGDVIDLQVTGWLKNNLKDYIRNAIDLMPSGNWGKVKSHDITTSYIDFPKEEGVNNPISYQTCIRNAIAIAHQISIRWAMSEYCTKNRFLSIGIAAGDFKNLDNYLLPILNAKLPGDPVIRMTDYAHQYVLMNDIRAVFCETPKETILFNGEALNIWWIEGLWSYIYWDFIPAMLEDSIMQTNPSSLEVLNQLLFFPEQLEIEVQPNTITRFFAFPHNSMLGIEIAKTFFFRRRFFEANEILRMVLSIDPKSLNARTLRMVIFRSLASEAESSDMSEIHFKRAEKEAEYILENCRLLDEDFYCEYGVISLTKAIIMLKKMRTIKEAHFNKSDVEKSKNTIFERLEMATDIFEKAMMVSATGYRSVYLLFSTQVLARLLKRNVMFFTRADLPIHLSDNTIREFGRDILVSLNFLRSELPEKEQRLFLEKILMKSFANHNDAVSLETYRPTIYFCFAVILWDVDPAPTVGTIKTVLQLLKDIISMAEKLAEQDLCIYAYTRCYGEMLRPSVFIGHIQKSIKMITDTLCDMGSLDNKDPDTSMTDELLNAPTLLTLNI
;
A
#
# COMPACT_ATOMS: atom_id res chain seq x y z
N MET A 1 5.78 41.44 -20.21
CA MET A 1 5.34 41.88 -18.86
C MET A 1 3.92 42.42 -19.01
N SER A 2 2.95 41.88 -18.27
CA SER A 2 1.52 42.16 -18.48
C SER A 2 1.16 43.62 -18.23
N ASN A 3 0.35 44.22 -19.12
CA ASN A 3 -0.13 45.61 -18.99
C ASN A 3 -1.21 45.78 -17.91
N ASN A 4 -1.75 44.70 -17.33
CA ASN A 4 -2.69 44.77 -16.21
C ASN A 4 -2.41 43.71 -15.12
N PRO A 5 -1.68 44.05 -14.04
CA PRO A 5 -1.31 43.10 -12.98
C PRO A 5 -2.51 42.55 -12.21
N LYS A 6 -3.65 43.26 -12.16
CA LYS A 6 -4.87 42.77 -11.51
C LYS A 6 -5.57 41.68 -12.33
N ALA A 7 -5.57 41.82 -13.66
CA ALA A 7 -6.13 40.80 -14.55
C ALA A 7 -5.30 39.50 -14.49
N ALA A 8 -3.96 39.62 -14.51
CA ALA A 8 -3.06 38.49 -14.31
C ALA A 8 -3.29 37.78 -12.97
N ALA A 9 -3.39 38.55 -11.87
CA ALA A 9 -3.66 38.00 -10.54
C ALA A 9 -5.04 37.32 -10.44
N ALA A 10 -6.06 37.84 -11.12
CA ALA A 10 -7.39 37.24 -11.19
C ALA A 10 -7.38 35.89 -11.92
N ILE A 11 -6.69 35.81 -13.05
CA ILE A 11 -6.53 34.55 -13.81
C ILE A 11 -5.79 33.51 -12.95
N LEU A 12 -4.68 33.88 -12.32
CA LEU A 12 -3.89 32.97 -11.48
C LEU A 12 -4.58 32.60 -10.16
N ALA A 13 -5.58 33.36 -9.71
CA ALA A 13 -6.42 32.95 -8.59
C ALA A 13 -7.44 31.88 -8.99
N VAL A 14 -7.93 31.91 -10.24
CA VAL A 14 -8.88 30.90 -10.76
C VAL A 14 -8.16 29.62 -11.22
N PHE A 15 -7.01 29.79 -11.88
CA PHE A 15 -6.18 28.72 -12.43
C PHE A 15 -4.74 28.87 -11.87
N PRO A 16 -4.50 28.51 -10.60
CA PRO A 16 -3.18 28.63 -10.00
C PRO A 16 -2.14 27.65 -10.60
N THR A 17 -2.62 26.56 -11.21
CA THR A 17 -1.82 25.47 -11.77
C THR A 17 -2.33 25.05 -13.15
N LEU A 18 -1.48 24.45 -13.96
CA LEU A 18 -1.87 23.92 -15.27
C LEU A 18 -2.87 22.76 -15.10
N GLU A 19 -2.75 21.98 -14.02
CA GLU A 19 -3.69 20.92 -13.66
C GLU A 19 -5.12 21.45 -13.45
N THR A 20 -5.28 22.56 -12.73
CA THR A 20 -6.61 23.16 -12.52
C THR A 20 -7.25 23.63 -13.82
N LEU A 21 -6.46 24.14 -14.76
CA LEU A 21 -6.91 24.51 -16.10
C LEU A 21 -7.35 23.27 -16.90
N HIS A 22 -6.53 22.22 -16.92
CA HIS A 22 -6.87 20.96 -17.62
C HIS A 22 -8.13 20.30 -17.05
N SER A 23 -8.24 20.24 -15.72
CA SER A 23 -9.42 19.70 -15.03
C SER A 23 -10.68 20.50 -15.35
N PHE A 24 -10.55 21.82 -15.52
CA PHE A 24 -11.64 22.68 -15.92
C PHE A 24 -12.04 22.48 -17.40
N SER A 25 -11.06 22.37 -18.30
CA SER A 25 -11.27 22.29 -19.75
C SER A 25 -11.80 20.95 -20.23
N ARG A 26 -11.54 19.84 -19.51
CA ARG A 26 -12.05 18.49 -19.85
C ARG A 26 -13.58 18.36 -19.77
N LYS A 27 -14.28 19.32 -19.17
CA LYS A 27 -15.73 19.27 -18.96
C LYS A 27 -16.45 20.11 -20.02
N ASN A 28 -17.18 19.45 -20.92
CA ASN A 28 -17.87 20.11 -22.06
C ASN A 28 -18.73 21.32 -21.68
N PHE A 29 -19.36 21.31 -20.50
CA PHE A 29 -20.19 22.43 -20.01
C PHE A 29 -19.40 23.67 -19.52
N ASN A 30 -18.08 23.59 -19.38
CA ASN A 30 -17.22 24.73 -19.01
C ASN A 30 -16.58 25.44 -20.22
N LYS A 31 -16.86 24.98 -21.45
CA LYS A 31 -16.23 25.49 -22.67
C LYS A 31 -16.42 27.00 -22.84
N LYS A 32 -17.66 27.48 -22.70
CA LYS A 32 -17.99 28.92 -22.81
C LYS A 32 -17.34 29.76 -21.71
N ALA A 33 -17.30 29.24 -20.47
CA ALA A 33 -16.60 29.86 -19.36
C ALA A 33 -15.09 30.00 -19.63
N LEU A 34 -14.46 28.95 -20.17
CA LEU A 34 -13.05 28.99 -20.55
C LEU A 34 -12.78 30.02 -21.66
N GLU A 35 -13.60 30.02 -22.71
CA GLU A 35 -13.52 31.01 -23.80
C GLU A 35 -13.64 32.45 -23.26
N SER A 36 -14.52 32.69 -22.28
CA SER A 36 -14.64 34.01 -21.65
C SER A 36 -13.41 34.42 -20.84
N PHE A 37 -12.70 33.48 -20.20
CA PHE A 37 -11.45 33.76 -19.50
C PHE A 37 -10.29 34.05 -20.45
N ILE A 38 -10.21 33.34 -21.59
CA ILE A 38 -9.20 33.60 -22.62
C ILE A 38 -9.44 34.97 -23.24
N ALA A 39 -10.70 35.29 -23.57
CA ALA A 39 -11.07 36.61 -24.09
C ALA A 39 -10.76 37.73 -23.10
N PHE A 40 -11.06 37.54 -21.81
CA PHE A 40 -10.68 38.48 -20.75
C PHE A 40 -9.16 38.68 -20.67
N ALA A 41 -8.38 37.59 -20.69
CA ALA A 41 -6.93 37.66 -20.63
C ALA A 41 -6.33 38.41 -21.85
N ALA A 42 -6.89 38.23 -23.04
CA ALA A 42 -6.45 38.94 -24.24
C ALA A 42 -6.85 40.43 -24.19
N ASN A 43 -8.10 40.73 -23.83
CA ASN A 43 -8.61 42.10 -23.77
C ASN A 43 -7.89 42.95 -22.71
N GLU A 44 -7.43 42.34 -21.62
CA GLU A 44 -6.69 43.01 -20.55
C GLU A 44 -5.16 42.97 -20.73
N GLY A 45 -4.66 42.46 -21.88
CA GLY A 45 -3.22 42.42 -22.17
C GLY A 45 -2.42 41.51 -21.22
N VAL A 46 -3.03 40.42 -20.76
CA VAL A 46 -2.36 39.32 -20.02
C VAL A 46 -1.72 38.36 -21.01
N ILE A 47 -2.37 38.12 -22.15
CA ILE A 47 -1.85 37.34 -23.28
C ILE A 47 -1.93 38.16 -24.57
N ASP A 48 -1.00 37.91 -25.49
CA ASP A 48 -0.85 38.71 -26.71
C ASP A 48 -1.90 38.39 -27.79
N LYS A 49 -2.55 37.22 -27.69
CA LYS A 49 -3.57 36.74 -28.63
C LYS A 49 -4.71 36.08 -27.87
N ASN A 50 -5.93 36.25 -28.36
CA ASN A 50 -7.12 35.52 -27.87
C ASN A 50 -7.07 34.06 -28.34
N ASP A 51 -6.16 33.31 -27.76
CA ASP A 51 -5.81 31.94 -28.14
C ASP A 51 -5.61 31.06 -26.90
N GLY A 52 -6.06 29.82 -27.00
CA GLY A 52 -6.01 28.85 -25.91
C GLY A 52 -4.59 28.42 -25.56
N ASP A 53 -3.68 28.37 -26.53
CA ASP A 53 -2.30 27.95 -26.30
C ASP A 53 -1.48 29.08 -25.67
N ALA A 54 -1.69 30.33 -26.10
CA ALA A 54 -1.16 31.50 -25.41
C ALA A 54 -1.62 31.57 -23.94
N PHE A 55 -2.89 31.24 -23.66
CA PHE A 55 -3.44 31.18 -22.31
C PHE A 55 -2.81 30.06 -21.47
N ARG A 56 -2.67 28.85 -22.02
CA ARG A 56 -1.99 27.74 -21.34
C ARG A 56 -0.53 28.08 -21.01
N GLN A 57 0.18 28.68 -21.97
CA GLN A 57 1.58 29.06 -21.79
C GLN A 57 1.73 30.12 -20.69
N PHE A 58 0.81 31.09 -20.63
CA PHE A 58 0.78 32.07 -19.54
C PHE A 58 0.63 31.40 -18.17
N ILE A 59 -0.30 30.45 -18.02
CA ILE A 59 -0.47 29.71 -16.76
C ILE A 59 0.78 28.90 -16.42
N ARG A 60 1.36 28.19 -17.39
CA ARG A 60 2.57 27.37 -17.18
C ARG A 60 3.76 28.19 -16.69
N ILE A 61 3.98 29.39 -17.23
CA ILE A 61 5.09 30.27 -16.84
C ILE A 61 4.88 30.83 -15.43
N ASN A 62 3.62 31.02 -15.01
CA ASN A 62 3.26 31.67 -13.75
C ASN A 62 2.60 30.69 -12.76
N GLU A 63 2.83 29.40 -12.94
CA GLU A 63 2.28 28.34 -12.10
C GLU A 63 2.79 28.49 -10.67
N ARG A 64 1.91 28.19 -9.72
CA ARG A 64 2.22 28.33 -8.30
C ARG A 64 2.62 27.00 -7.68
N ASP A 65 3.60 27.06 -6.80
CA ASP A 65 4.00 25.91 -5.99
C ASP A 65 2.83 25.41 -5.15
N HIS A 66 2.67 24.08 -5.08
CA HIS A 66 1.60 23.44 -4.30
C HIS A 66 1.55 23.87 -2.82
N GLY A 67 2.69 24.24 -2.23
CA GLY A 67 2.76 24.80 -0.88
C GLY A 67 2.01 26.13 -0.72
N THR A 68 1.98 26.97 -1.75
CA THR A 68 1.25 28.25 -1.76
C THR A 68 -0.25 28.10 -2.02
N CYS A 69 -0.67 26.94 -2.54
CA CYS A 69 -2.07 26.56 -2.78
C CYS A 69 -2.68 25.73 -1.62
N THR A 70 -2.12 25.83 -0.42
CA THR A 70 -2.56 25.06 0.75
C THR A 70 -2.98 25.99 1.88
N PRO A 71 -4.19 25.83 2.45
CA PRO A 71 -4.67 26.69 3.54
C PRO A 71 -3.91 26.41 4.84
N PRO A 72 -3.88 27.38 5.79
CA PRO A 72 -3.40 27.13 7.15
C PRO A 72 -4.13 25.97 7.83
N LYS A 73 -3.40 25.18 8.63
CA LYS A 73 -3.97 24.04 9.39
C LYS A 73 -5.10 24.52 10.31
N ASN A 74 -6.18 23.72 10.41
CA ASN A 74 -7.37 23.96 11.23
C ASN A 74 -8.27 25.14 10.80
N LEU A 75 -8.12 25.65 9.57
CA LEU A 75 -9.00 26.69 9.02
C LEU A 75 -10.06 26.06 8.11
N ASN A 76 -11.31 26.56 8.17
CA ASN A 76 -12.39 26.17 7.26
C ASN A 76 -13.07 27.40 6.65
N LEU A 77 -13.90 27.20 5.63
CA LEU A 77 -14.55 28.30 4.93
C LEU A 77 -15.48 29.13 5.84
N GLU A 78 -16.13 28.51 6.83
CA GLU A 78 -16.97 29.23 7.78
C GLU A 78 -16.16 30.24 8.61
N GLU A 79 -15.00 29.84 9.09
CA GLU A 79 -14.11 30.65 9.92
C GLU A 79 -13.53 31.83 9.13
N ILE A 80 -13.19 31.62 7.86
CA ILE A 80 -12.75 32.70 6.96
C ILE A 80 -13.82 33.77 6.80
N PHE A 81 -15.08 33.36 6.62
CA PHE A 81 -16.18 34.32 6.49
C PHE A 81 -16.55 35.00 7.81
N LYS A 82 -16.35 34.34 8.97
CA LYS A 82 -16.48 34.96 10.30
C LYS A 82 -15.40 36.02 10.53
N ARG A 83 -14.15 35.71 10.19
CA ARG A 83 -12.96 36.57 10.34
C ARG A 83 -12.53 37.23 9.03
N LYS A 84 -13.49 37.60 8.18
CA LYS A 84 -13.25 38.18 6.84
C LYS A 84 -12.43 39.48 6.84
N LYS A 85 -12.44 40.26 7.94
CA LYS A 85 -11.61 41.46 8.08
C LYS A 85 -10.13 41.11 8.15
N GLU A 86 -9.81 39.99 8.77
CA GLU A 86 -8.44 39.49 8.96
C GLU A 86 -7.96 38.75 7.72
N PHE A 87 -8.73 37.77 7.24
CA PHE A 87 -8.27 36.89 6.16
C PHE A 87 -8.50 37.46 4.75
N LEU A 88 -9.63 38.14 4.53
CA LEU A 88 -10.02 38.66 3.22
C LEU A 88 -9.90 40.20 3.12
N LYS A 89 -9.37 40.86 4.17
CA LYS A 89 -9.21 42.32 4.27
C LYS A 89 -10.47 43.09 3.85
N THR A 90 -11.65 42.63 4.30
CA THR A 90 -12.94 43.21 3.91
C THR A 90 -13.96 43.22 5.04
N ASN A 91 -14.74 44.31 5.13
CA ASN A 91 -15.86 44.46 6.06
C ASN A 91 -17.23 44.26 5.38
N LEU A 92 -17.25 43.91 4.08
CA LEU A 92 -18.49 43.79 3.30
C LEU A 92 -19.43 42.71 3.86
N SER A 93 -20.74 42.99 3.88
CA SER A 93 -21.74 41.96 4.16
C SER A 93 -21.69 40.87 3.09
N ALA A 94 -22.16 39.65 3.41
CA ALA A 94 -22.18 38.56 2.44
C ALA A 94 -22.99 38.92 1.19
N ARG A 95 -24.11 39.64 1.36
CA ARG A 95 -24.95 40.15 0.26
C ARG A 95 -24.19 41.16 -0.62
N THR A 96 -23.55 42.15 -0.01
CA THR A 96 -22.76 43.15 -0.74
C THR A 96 -21.57 42.52 -1.46
N MET A 97 -20.96 41.48 -0.88
CA MET A 97 -19.88 40.73 -1.50
C MET A 97 -20.38 39.95 -2.72
N THR A 98 -21.51 39.25 -2.63
CA THR A 98 -22.10 38.56 -3.79
C THR A 98 -22.46 39.54 -4.91
N ASP A 99 -22.98 40.71 -4.56
CA ASP A 99 -23.31 41.74 -5.56
C ASP A 99 -22.06 42.24 -6.28
N ARG A 100 -20.95 42.48 -5.55
CA ARG A 100 -19.66 42.88 -6.16
C ARG A 100 -19.04 41.81 -7.03
N ILE A 101 -19.09 40.54 -6.61
CA ILE A 101 -18.59 39.41 -7.42
C ILE A 101 -19.38 39.35 -8.73
N ASN A 102 -20.72 39.41 -8.66
CA ASN A 102 -21.58 39.36 -9.84
C ASN A 102 -21.39 40.57 -10.76
N LEU A 103 -21.24 41.77 -10.22
CA LEU A 103 -20.94 42.98 -11.01
C LEU A 103 -19.61 42.86 -11.74
N LEU A 104 -18.58 42.29 -11.10
CA LEU A 104 -17.28 42.08 -11.74
C LEU A 104 -17.36 41.07 -12.88
N ILE A 105 -18.02 39.93 -12.65
CA ILE A 105 -18.26 38.89 -13.66
C ILE A 105 -19.02 39.45 -14.85
N LEU A 106 -20.08 40.23 -14.61
CA LEU A 106 -20.86 40.88 -15.66
C LEU A 106 -20.05 41.93 -16.42
N LYS A 107 -19.28 42.78 -15.72
CA LYS A 107 -18.44 43.82 -16.32
C LYS A 107 -17.46 43.24 -17.35
N TYR A 108 -16.85 42.10 -17.01
CA TYR A 108 -15.85 41.44 -17.85
C TYR A 108 -16.41 40.30 -18.71
N GLN A 109 -17.74 40.14 -18.73
CA GLN A 109 -18.44 39.11 -19.52
C GLN A 109 -17.91 37.69 -19.27
N ILE A 110 -17.51 37.40 -18.02
CA ILE A 110 -17.07 36.06 -17.63
C ILE A 110 -18.29 35.15 -17.53
N ASP A 111 -18.31 34.03 -18.26
CA ASP A 111 -19.44 33.09 -18.31
C ASP A 111 -19.40 32.12 -17.11
N LEU A 112 -19.43 32.69 -15.90
CA LEU A 112 -19.57 31.97 -14.63
C LEU A 112 -20.97 32.16 -14.03
N PRO A 113 -21.48 31.18 -13.27
CA PRO A 113 -22.79 31.29 -12.67
C PRO A 113 -22.87 32.45 -11.67
N LYS A 114 -24.03 33.10 -11.61
CA LYS A 114 -24.34 34.14 -10.61
C LYS A 114 -24.19 33.58 -9.21
N VAL A 115 -23.39 34.24 -8.39
CA VAL A 115 -23.16 33.89 -6.98
C VAL A 115 -24.31 34.40 -6.14
N SER A 116 -24.96 33.51 -5.39
CA SER A 116 -26.00 33.85 -4.42
C SER A 116 -25.51 33.71 -2.97
N ASN A 117 -26.11 34.46 -2.05
CA ASN A 117 -25.81 34.34 -0.62
C ASN A 117 -26.15 32.93 -0.07
N THR A 118 -27.17 32.28 -0.64
CA THR A 118 -27.52 30.90 -0.32
C THR A 118 -26.40 29.95 -0.72
N MET A 119 -25.80 30.11 -1.91
CA MET A 119 -24.66 29.28 -2.34
C MET A 119 -23.41 29.49 -1.50
N LEU A 120 -23.07 30.73 -1.12
CA LEU A 120 -21.98 30.97 -0.17
C LEU A 120 -22.24 30.34 1.20
N THR A 121 -23.50 30.37 1.67
CA THR A 121 -23.88 29.72 2.93
C THR A 121 -23.78 28.20 2.84
N ARG A 122 -24.14 27.61 1.69
CA ARG A 122 -23.99 26.18 1.44
C ARG A 122 -22.52 25.75 1.39
N LEU A 123 -21.66 26.50 0.71
CA LEU A 123 -20.22 26.21 0.64
C LEU A 123 -19.50 26.23 1.99
N LYS A 124 -20.06 26.93 3.01
CA LYS A 124 -19.54 26.88 4.39
C LYS A 124 -19.79 25.54 5.07
N LYS A 125 -20.80 24.78 4.62
CA LYS A 125 -21.30 23.56 5.28
C LYS A 125 -21.16 22.31 4.42
N GLU A 126 -21.13 22.46 3.10
CA GLU A 126 -21.12 21.39 2.10
C GLU A 126 -19.84 21.44 1.23
N PRO A 127 -19.41 20.31 0.64
CA PRO A 127 -18.28 20.25 -0.26
C PRO A 127 -18.65 20.88 -1.60
N ALA A 128 -17.64 21.36 -2.32
CA ALA A 128 -17.78 21.80 -3.70
C ALA A 128 -17.70 20.60 -4.67
N ASP A 129 -18.66 19.69 -4.56
CA ASP A 129 -18.77 18.46 -5.35
C ASP A 129 -19.45 18.67 -6.72
N THR A 130 -20.32 19.68 -6.84
CA THR A 130 -20.99 20.02 -8.10
C THR A 130 -20.24 21.08 -8.90
N SER A 131 -20.44 21.08 -10.23
CA SER A 131 -19.89 22.10 -11.12
C SER A 131 -20.28 23.53 -10.69
N HIS A 132 -21.55 23.72 -10.30
CA HIS A 132 -22.06 25.03 -9.86
C HIS A 132 -21.35 25.53 -8.58
N LYS A 133 -21.11 24.65 -7.61
CA LYS A 133 -20.36 24.98 -6.38
C LYS A 133 -18.90 25.31 -6.68
N ARG A 134 -18.22 24.49 -7.49
CA ARG A 134 -16.82 24.75 -7.89
C ARG A 134 -16.69 26.05 -8.66
N ASN A 135 -17.63 26.35 -9.55
CA ASN A 135 -17.62 27.59 -10.33
C ASN A 135 -17.99 28.80 -9.45
N THR A 136 -18.78 28.62 -8.39
CA THR A 136 -18.97 29.65 -7.36
C THR A 136 -17.68 29.97 -6.60
N LEU A 137 -16.86 28.96 -6.28
CA LEU A 137 -15.53 29.17 -5.70
C LEU A 137 -14.58 29.88 -6.67
N ARG A 138 -14.65 29.55 -7.97
CA ARG A 138 -13.90 30.27 -9.01
C ARG A 138 -14.32 31.73 -9.12
N SER A 139 -15.62 32.03 -9.04
CA SER A 139 -16.13 33.41 -8.98
C SER A 139 -15.58 34.18 -7.79
N LEU A 140 -15.48 33.53 -6.63
CA LEU A 140 -14.90 34.11 -5.42
C LEU A 140 -13.38 34.35 -5.59
N ALA A 141 -12.65 33.36 -6.09
CA ALA A 141 -11.21 33.45 -6.33
C ALA A 141 -10.88 34.53 -7.37
N PHE A 142 -11.66 34.60 -8.45
CA PHE A 142 -11.54 35.64 -9.49
C PHE A 142 -11.69 37.04 -8.90
N TRP A 143 -12.73 37.26 -8.10
CA TRP A 143 -12.96 38.55 -7.43
C TRP A 143 -11.84 38.91 -6.47
N ILE A 144 -11.34 37.97 -5.67
CA ILE A 144 -10.22 38.21 -4.76
C ILE A 144 -8.95 38.54 -5.56
N GLY A 145 -8.60 37.75 -6.56
CA GLY A 145 -7.42 38.01 -7.39
C GLY A 145 -7.48 39.36 -8.13
N TYR A 146 -8.67 39.84 -8.49
CA TYR A 146 -8.84 41.12 -9.18
C TYR A 146 -8.87 42.33 -8.24
N GLU A 147 -9.69 42.28 -7.19
CA GLU A 147 -9.92 43.41 -6.27
C GLU A 147 -8.91 43.47 -5.12
N ARG A 148 -8.23 42.35 -4.84
CA ARG A 148 -7.25 42.15 -3.76
C ARG A 148 -6.10 41.29 -4.27
N SER A 149 -5.42 41.75 -5.32
CA SER A 149 -4.39 40.98 -6.02
C SER A 149 -3.28 40.45 -5.10
N GLU A 150 -2.98 41.15 -3.99
CA GLU A 150 -2.04 40.71 -2.97
C GLU A 150 -2.48 39.47 -2.18
N LEU A 151 -3.80 39.21 -2.13
CA LEU A 151 -4.40 38.05 -1.48
C LEU A 151 -4.56 36.86 -2.43
N GLY A 152 -4.54 37.10 -3.74
CA GLY A 152 -4.70 36.10 -4.79
C GLY A 152 -3.77 34.88 -4.64
N PRO A 153 -2.47 35.04 -4.30
CA PRO A 153 -1.55 33.93 -4.00
C PRO A 153 -2.08 32.93 -2.98
N ALA A 154 -2.42 33.42 -1.78
CA ALA A 154 -2.86 32.60 -0.66
C ALA A 154 -4.32 32.13 -0.77
N TRP A 155 -5.18 32.92 -1.42
CA TRP A 155 -6.63 32.69 -1.50
C TRP A 155 -7.08 32.47 -2.94
N ASN A 156 -6.73 31.30 -3.47
CA ASN A 156 -7.05 30.87 -4.83
C ASN A 156 -8.06 29.70 -4.85
N PHE A 157 -8.46 29.27 -6.04
CA PHE A 157 -9.45 28.21 -6.24
C PHE A 157 -9.10 26.90 -5.50
N GLU A 158 -7.84 26.44 -5.55
CA GLU A 158 -7.43 25.22 -4.86
C GLU A 158 -7.50 25.38 -3.34
N THR A 159 -7.04 26.53 -2.82
CA THR A 159 -7.13 26.82 -1.39
C THR A 159 -8.59 26.80 -0.94
N PHE A 160 -9.48 27.48 -1.66
CA PHE A 160 -10.92 27.47 -1.34
C PHE A 160 -11.56 26.11 -1.45
N LEU A 161 -11.15 25.29 -2.43
CA LEU A 161 -11.63 23.93 -2.60
C LEU A 161 -11.27 23.06 -1.39
N LYS A 162 -10.03 23.17 -0.90
CA LYS A 162 -9.53 22.48 0.31
C LYS A 162 -10.18 22.95 1.61
N LEU A 163 -10.73 24.18 1.63
CA LEU A 163 -11.39 24.79 2.80
C LEU A 163 -12.88 24.49 2.91
N CYS A 164 -13.52 24.07 1.81
CA CYS A 164 -14.88 23.57 1.87
C CYS A 164 -14.90 22.29 2.72
N ASN A 165 -15.88 22.19 3.62
CA ASN A 165 -16.09 20.95 4.35
C ASN A 165 -16.26 19.83 3.33
N GLU A 166 -15.35 18.85 3.31
CA GLU A 166 -15.66 17.55 2.74
C GLU A 166 -16.96 17.11 3.41
N ALA A 167 -18.07 17.04 2.68
CA ALA A 167 -19.27 16.50 3.29
C ALA A 167 -18.87 15.11 3.71
N LYS A 168 -19.10 14.84 4.99
CA LYS A 168 -19.69 13.58 5.39
C LYS A 168 -20.84 13.30 4.44
N ARG A 169 -20.56 12.60 3.33
CA ARG A 169 -21.57 11.90 2.58
C ARG A 169 -22.26 11.05 3.64
N ASN A 170 -23.44 11.46 4.08
CA ASN A 170 -24.37 10.52 4.68
C ASN A 170 -24.89 9.68 3.50
N THR A 171 -24.00 8.87 2.95
CA THR A 171 -24.38 7.68 2.20
C THR A 171 -24.95 6.75 3.26
N ASP A 172 -26.26 6.53 3.17
CA ASP A 172 -26.96 5.53 3.96
C ASP A 172 -26.55 4.15 3.43
N PHE A 173 -25.34 3.74 3.77
CA PHE A 173 -24.82 2.42 3.41
C PHE A 173 -25.64 1.38 4.16
N LYS A 174 -26.26 0.48 3.40
CA LYS A 174 -27.05 -0.62 3.96
C LYS A 174 -26.22 -1.85 4.27
N GLU A 175 -25.09 -2.00 3.57
CA GLU A 175 -24.27 -3.20 3.61
C GLU A 175 -22.80 -2.85 3.88
N GLY A 176 -22.09 -3.82 4.46
CA GLY A 176 -20.67 -3.71 4.73
C GLY A 176 -20.21 -4.79 5.71
N VAL A 177 -19.18 -4.47 6.49
CA VAL A 177 -18.59 -5.36 7.49
C VAL A 177 -18.77 -4.74 8.87
N ARG A 178 -19.29 -5.51 9.82
CA ARG A 178 -19.30 -5.18 11.24
C ARG A 178 -18.26 -6.03 11.96
N ILE A 179 -17.39 -5.36 12.69
CA ILE A 179 -16.46 -5.99 13.62
C ILE A 179 -16.86 -5.69 15.06
N GLY A 180 -17.01 -6.73 15.88
CA GLY A 180 -17.34 -6.64 17.29
C GLY A 180 -16.19 -7.12 18.18
N PHE A 181 -16.08 -6.55 19.37
CA PHE A 181 -15.07 -6.83 20.38
C PHE A 181 -15.79 -7.06 21.70
N THR A 182 -15.66 -8.25 22.27
CA THR A 182 -16.26 -8.60 23.56
C THR A 182 -15.17 -8.97 24.54
N LEU A 183 -15.23 -8.35 25.73
CA LEU A 183 -14.45 -8.75 26.88
C LEU A 183 -15.27 -9.71 27.73
N SER A 184 -14.67 -10.85 28.07
CA SER A 184 -15.27 -11.84 28.96
C SER A 184 -14.30 -12.20 30.08
N SER A 185 -14.83 -12.69 31.20
CA SER A 185 -13.99 -13.08 32.33
C SER A 185 -14.45 -14.38 33.00
N ARG A 186 -13.48 -15.11 33.56
CA ARG A 186 -13.63 -16.29 34.41
C ARG A 186 -13.26 -15.96 35.87
N GLY A 187 -13.75 -14.84 36.41
CA GLY A 187 -13.65 -14.49 37.83
C GLY A 187 -12.99 -13.13 38.12
N ASP A 188 -12.28 -12.55 37.16
CA ASP A 188 -11.74 -11.19 37.31
C ASP A 188 -12.83 -10.16 36.98
N VAL A 189 -12.79 -9.01 37.67
CA VAL A 189 -13.72 -7.91 37.37
C VAL A 189 -13.32 -7.23 36.06
N ILE A 190 -14.27 -7.03 35.14
CA ILE A 190 -14.11 -6.14 33.99
C ILE A 190 -14.67 -4.77 34.39
N ASP A 191 -13.78 -3.87 34.78
CA ASP A 191 -14.16 -2.52 35.25
C ASP A 191 -14.18 -1.47 34.11
N LEU A 192 -14.42 -0.22 34.49
CA LEU A 192 -14.43 0.92 33.58
C LEU A 192 -13.04 1.22 32.98
N GLN A 193 -11.95 0.84 33.64
CA GLN A 193 -10.60 1.05 33.12
C GLN A 193 -10.30 0.07 31.98
N VAL A 194 -10.62 -1.21 32.15
CA VAL A 194 -10.42 -2.23 31.10
C VAL A 194 -11.27 -1.91 29.86
N THR A 195 -12.54 -1.57 30.05
CA THR A 195 -13.44 -1.19 28.94
C THR A 195 -13.03 0.14 28.30
N GLY A 196 -12.56 1.10 29.11
CA GLY A 196 -12.01 2.37 28.66
C GLY A 196 -10.75 2.19 27.80
N TRP A 197 -9.84 1.31 28.23
CA TRP A 197 -8.63 0.96 27.48
C TRP A 197 -8.97 0.43 26.09
N LEU A 198 -9.92 -0.51 25.98
CA LEU A 198 -10.33 -1.07 24.69
C LEU A 198 -10.91 0.01 23.77
N LYS A 199 -11.85 0.82 24.27
CA LYS A 199 -12.49 1.89 23.47
C LYS A 199 -11.49 2.94 23.00
N ASN A 200 -10.52 3.30 23.85
CA ASN A 200 -9.49 4.29 23.50
C ASN A 200 -8.55 3.73 22.43
N ASN A 201 -8.02 2.50 22.61
CA ASN A 201 -7.16 1.87 21.61
C ASN A 201 -7.84 1.72 20.24
N LEU A 202 -9.12 1.34 20.23
CA LEU A 202 -9.90 1.27 18.99
C LEU A 202 -10.00 2.64 18.32
N LYS A 203 -10.37 3.69 19.06
CA LYS A 203 -10.48 5.06 18.51
C LYS A 203 -9.15 5.58 18.00
N ASP A 204 -8.07 5.36 18.76
CA ASP A 204 -6.74 5.85 18.42
C ASP A 204 -6.21 5.17 17.16
N TYR A 205 -6.34 3.85 17.06
CA TYR A 205 -5.89 3.14 15.87
C TYR A 205 -6.70 3.53 14.62
N ILE A 206 -8.03 3.59 14.72
CA ILE A 206 -8.87 4.01 13.59
C ILE A 206 -8.49 5.42 13.11
N ARG A 207 -8.30 6.36 14.03
CA ARG A 207 -7.96 7.75 13.70
C ARG A 207 -6.61 7.87 12.99
N ASN A 208 -5.64 7.03 13.36
CA ASN A 208 -4.26 7.19 12.92
C ASN A 208 -3.90 6.33 11.70
N ALA A 209 -4.51 5.15 11.56
CA ALA A 209 -4.06 4.12 10.62
C ALA A 209 -5.12 3.72 9.58
N ILE A 210 -6.38 4.11 9.76
CA ILE A 210 -7.44 3.78 8.80
C ILE A 210 -7.87 5.07 8.13
N ASP A 211 -7.51 5.18 6.86
CA ASP A 211 -7.98 6.27 5.99
C ASP A 211 -9.47 6.05 5.68
N LEU A 212 -10.31 6.42 6.63
CA LEU A 212 -11.75 6.44 6.45
C LEU A 212 -12.13 7.75 5.81
N MET A 213 -12.82 7.69 4.67
CA MET A 213 -13.59 8.83 4.16
C MET A 213 -14.43 9.37 5.34
N PRO A 214 -14.28 10.65 5.73
CA PRO A 214 -14.98 11.20 6.88
C PRO A 214 -16.47 11.24 6.55
N SER A 215 -17.20 10.17 6.85
CA SER A 215 -18.62 9.98 6.52
C SER A 215 -19.38 9.53 7.77
N GLY A 216 -20.16 10.45 8.35
CA GLY A 216 -21.19 10.14 9.34
C GLY A 216 -20.76 9.33 10.58
N ASN A 217 -21.41 8.18 10.76
CA ASN A 217 -21.25 7.24 11.88
C ASN A 217 -20.39 6.02 11.56
N TRP A 218 -19.79 5.98 10.37
CA TRP A 218 -18.96 4.88 9.88
C TRP A 218 -17.58 4.93 10.51
N GLY A 219 -17.00 3.76 10.79
CA GLY A 219 -15.71 3.65 11.46
C GLY A 219 -15.67 4.22 12.88
N LYS A 220 -16.82 4.51 13.50
CA LYS A 220 -16.87 4.92 14.91
C LYS A 220 -17.06 3.72 15.81
N VAL A 221 -16.38 3.75 16.95
CA VAL A 221 -16.59 2.78 18.03
C VAL A 221 -17.96 3.02 18.66
N LYS A 222 -18.85 2.03 18.52
CA LYS A 222 -20.18 1.98 19.13
C LYS A 222 -20.17 0.93 20.24
N SER A 223 -21.08 1.04 21.20
CA SER A 223 -21.25 0.03 22.26
C SER A 223 -22.56 -0.71 22.03
N HIS A 224 -22.48 -2.05 22.07
CA HIS A 224 -23.65 -2.90 22.10
C HIS A 224 -24.14 -3.06 23.55
N ASP A 225 -23.21 -3.30 24.46
CA ASP A 225 -23.41 -3.33 25.92
C ASP A 225 -22.16 -2.79 26.64
N ILE A 226 -22.01 -3.08 27.94
CA ILE A 226 -20.89 -2.58 28.75
C ILE A 226 -19.55 -3.17 28.27
N THR A 227 -19.50 -4.47 27.95
CA THR A 227 -18.27 -5.20 27.62
C THR A 227 -18.09 -5.45 26.13
N THR A 228 -19.11 -5.16 25.33
CA THR A 228 -19.12 -5.36 23.87
C THR A 228 -19.17 -4.03 23.12
N SER A 229 -18.17 -3.80 22.29
CA SER A 229 -18.10 -2.67 21.36
C SER A 229 -18.03 -3.15 19.92
N TYR A 230 -18.52 -2.37 18.97
CA TYR A 230 -18.46 -2.72 17.54
C TYR A 230 -18.19 -1.51 16.66
N ILE A 231 -17.75 -1.77 15.43
CA ILE A 231 -17.45 -0.79 14.40
C ILE A 231 -18.05 -1.27 13.08
N ASP A 232 -18.62 -0.35 12.32
CA ASP A 232 -19.17 -0.60 10.99
C ASP A 232 -18.26 -0.01 9.90
N PHE A 233 -17.83 -0.84 8.96
CA PHE A 233 -17.12 -0.46 7.74
C PHE A 233 -18.02 -0.65 6.52
N PRO A 234 -18.48 0.44 5.88
CA PRO A 234 -19.42 0.36 4.78
C PRO A 234 -18.78 -0.23 3.51
N LYS A 235 -19.60 -0.91 2.72
CA LYS A 235 -19.28 -1.26 1.33
C LYS A 235 -19.47 -0.03 0.45
N GLU A 236 -18.37 0.56 -0.04
CA GLU A 236 -18.43 1.84 -0.73
C GLU A 236 -18.93 1.74 -2.18
N GLU A 237 -18.70 0.60 -2.84
CA GLU A 237 -19.16 0.39 -4.20
C GLU A 237 -20.63 -0.08 -4.24
N GLY A 238 -21.42 0.51 -5.13
CA GLY A 238 -22.84 0.16 -5.31
C GLY A 238 -23.07 -1.18 -6.04
N VAL A 239 -22.01 -1.82 -6.54
CA VAL A 239 -22.09 -3.10 -7.27
C VAL A 239 -22.09 -4.23 -6.25
N ASN A 240 -23.03 -5.17 -6.38
CA ASN A 240 -23.07 -6.33 -5.51
C ASN A 240 -22.10 -7.43 -6.00
N ASN A 241 -20.82 -7.24 -5.74
CA ASN A 241 -19.73 -8.16 -6.08
C ASN A 241 -18.85 -8.37 -4.84
N PRO A 242 -18.41 -9.60 -4.51
CA PRO A 242 -17.39 -9.84 -3.49
C PRO A 242 -16.20 -8.88 -3.47
N ILE A 243 -15.73 -8.43 -4.64
CA ILE A 243 -14.62 -7.47 -4.76
C ILE A 243 -14.92 -6.14 -4.04
N SER A 244 -16.17 -5.69 -4.05
CA SER A 244 -16.58 -4.43 -3.41
C SER A 244 -16.40 -4.40 -1.89
N TYR A 245 -16.19 -5.56 -1.26
CA TYR A 245 -15.93 -5.66 0.18
C TYR A 245 -14.45 -5.52 0.54
N GLN A 246 -13.52 -5.48 -0.43
CA GLN A 246 -12.07 -5.52 -0.19
C GLN A 246 -11.61 -4.57 0.93
N THR A 247 -11.90 -3.27 0.78
CA THR A 247 -11.42 -2.25 1.73
C THR A 247 -12.04 -2.43 3.11
N CYS A 248 -13.35 -2.71 3.20
CA CYS A 248 -14.02 -2.83 4.50
C CYS A 248 -13.64 -4.10 5.24
N ILE A 249 -13.47 -5.24 4.55
CA ILE A 249 -13.04 -6.50 5.19
C ILE A 249 -11.56 -6.46 5.58
N ARG A 250 -10.69 -5.86 4.76
CA ARG A 250 -9.28 -5.61 5.12
C ARG A 250 -9.17 -4.74 6.35
N ASN A 251 -9.91 -3.62 6.41
CA ASN A 251 -9.89 -2.73 7.55
C ASN A 251 -10.37 -3.43 8.83
N ALA A 252 -11.39 -4.28 8.75
CA ALA A 252 -11.84 -5.10 9.87
C ALA A 252 -10.71 -6.01 10.39
N ILE A 253 -10.04 -6.74 9.51
CA ILE A 253 -8.94 -7.64 9.91
C ILE A 253 -7.73 -6.87 10.43
N ALA A 254 -7.38 -5.72 9.85
CA ALA A 254 -6.28 -4.88 10.33
C ALA A 254 -6.51 -4.42 11.78
N ILE A 255 -7.75 -4.04 12.15
CA ILE A 255 -8.08 -3.71 13.53
C ILE A 255 -8.05 -4.95 14.41
N ALA A 256 -8.61 -6.07 13.93
CA ALA A 256 -8.62 -7.32 14.68
C ALA A 256 -7.19 -7.75 15.07
N HIS A 257 -6.27 -7.71 14.10
CA HIS A 257 -4.83 -7.92 14.29
C HIS A 257 -4.28 -6.97 15.35
N GLN A 258 -4.40 -5.66 15.15
CA GLN A 258 -3.79 -4.67 16.03
C GLN A 258 -4.29 -4.75 17.47
N ILE A 259 -5.60 -4.90 17.66
CA ILE A 259 -6.20 -4.96 18.98
C ILE A 259 -5.91 -6.29 19.67
N SER A 260 -5.87 -7.41 18.93
CA SER A 260 -5.51 -8.71 19.51
C SER A 260 -4.11 -8.70 20.13
N ILE A 261 -3.13 -8.10 19.44
CA ILE A 261 -1.74 -8.03 19.92
C ILE A 261 -1.60 -7.00 21.03
N ARG A 262 -2.20 -5.81 20.88
CA ARG A 262 -2.21 -4.78 21.94
C ARG A 262 -2.86 -5.27 23.22
N TRP A 263 -3.92 -6.07 23.11
CA TRP A 263 -4.55 -6.71 24.27
C TRP A 263 -3.56 -7.65 24.96
N ALA A 264 -2.90 -8.53 24.20
CA ALA A 264 -1.92 -9.46 24.74
C ALA A 264 -0.73 -8.78 25.44
N MET A 265 -0.33 -7.58 24.99
CA MET A 265 0.72 -6.79 25.63
C MET A 265 0.23 -5.94 26.81
N SER A 266 -1.08 -5.77 26.96
CA SER A 266 -1.65 -4.90 27.99
C SER A 266 -1.52 -5.51 29.39
N GLU A 267 -1.50 -4.64 30.40
CA GLU A 267 -1.59 -5.05 31.81
C GLU A 267 -2.94 -5.69 32.18
N TYR A 268 -3.97 -5.46 31.37
CA TYR A 268 -5.32 -5.97 31.62
C TYR A 268 -5.53 -7.39 31.11
N CYS A 269 -4.62 -7.91 30.27
CA CYS A 269 -4.64 -9.30 29.86
C CYS A 269 -4.15 -10.19 31.00
N THR A 270 -5.04 -11.04 31.50
CA THR A 270 -4.78 -12.00 32.57
C THR A 270 -5.22 -13.39 32.14
N LYS A 271 -4.89 -14.42 32.92
CA LYS A 271 -5.38 -15.79 32.68
C LYS A 271 -6.91 -15.92 32.77
N ASN A 272 -7.59 -14.93 33.34
CA ASN A 272 -9.03 -14.94 33.58
C ASN A 272 -9.79 -13.87 32.78
N ARG A 273 -9.12 -13.02 32.00
CA ARG A 273 -9.76 -12.01 31.14
C ARG A 273 -9.45 -12.31 29.68
N PHE A 274 -10.49 -12.40 28.87
CA PHE A 274 -10.39 -12.83 27.48
C PHE A 274 -10.99 -11.76 26.58
N LEU A 275 -10.29 -11.48 25.49
CA LEU A 275 -10.81 -10.71 24.37
C LEU A 275 -11.26 -11.67 23.29
N SER A 276 -12.39 -11.36 22.68
CA SER A 276 -12.79 -12.03 21.46
C SER A 276 -13.35 -11.05 20.44
N ILE A 277 -13.04 -11.30 19.18
CA ILE A 277 -13.26 -10.39 18.06
C ILE A 277 -14.06 -11.13 17.00
N GLY A 278 -15.27 -10.66 16.71
CA GLY A 278 -16.17 -11.24 15.71
C GLY A 278 -16.23 -10.36 14.47
N ILE A 279 -16.17 -10.94 13.27
CA ILE A 279 -16.33 -10.23 11.99
C ILE A 279 -17.51 -10.83 11.22
N ALA A 280 -18.47 -10.00 10.86
CA ALA A 280 -19.63 -10.39 10.05
C ALA A 280 -19.81 -9.41 8.88
N ALA A 281 -20.17 -9.94 7.70
CA ALA A 281 -20.39 -9.15 6.49
C ALA A 281 -21.84 -9.30 5.99
N GLY A 282 -22.40 -8.26 5.38
CA GLY A 282 -23.77 -8.24 4.87
C GLY A 282 -24.55 -6.96 5.24
N ASP A 283 -25.89 -7.07 5.28
CA ASP A 283 -26.79 -5.96 5.65
C ASP A 283 -26.66 -5.62 7.14
N PHE A 284 -26.27 -4.38 7.45
CA PHE A 284 -26.06 -3.89 8.81
C PHE A 284 -27.27 -4.06 9.73
N LYS A 285 -28.49 -4.14 9.19
CA LYS A 285 -29.71 -4.38 9.98
C LYS A 285 -29.76 -5.78 10.57
N ASN A 286 -29.12 -6.74 9.93
CA ASN A 286 -29.19 -8.16 10.28
C ASN A 286 -27.89 -8.68 10.90
N LEU A 287 -26.79 -7.91 10.87
CA LEU A 287 -25.48 -8.40 11.31
C LEU A 287 -25.43 -8.82 12.77
N ASP A 288 -26.24 -8.24 13.66
CA ASP A 288 -26.25 -8.63 15.07
C ASP A 288 -26.74 -10.08 15.28
N ASN A 289 -27.59 -10.59 14.37
CA ASN A 289 -28.06 -11.98 14.38
C ASN A 289 -26.91 -12.98 14.17
N TYR A 290 -25.82 -12.55 13.52
CA TYR A 290 -24.66 -13.39 13.22
C TYR A 290 -23.47 -13.05 14.11
N LEU A 291 -23.27 -11.76 14.41
CA LEU A 291 -22.13 -11.25 15.18
C LEU A 291 -22.16 -11.73 16.64
N LEU A 292 -23.30 -11.64 17.32
CA LEU A 292 -23.40 -12.03 18.73
C LEU A 292 -23.19 -13.54 18.94
N PRO A 293 -23.74 -14.44 18.11
CA PRO A 293 -23.44 -15.86 18.19
C PRO A 293 -21.97 -16.17 18.01
N ILE A 294 -21.31 -15.59 16.99
CA ILE A 294 -19.86 -15.80 16.86
C ILE A 294 -19.13 -15.26 18.08
N LEU A 295 -19.49 -14.08 18.59
CA LEU A 295 -18.90 -13.47 19.79
C LEU A 295 -19.09 -14.25 21.11
N ASN A 296 -19.99 -15.22 21.15
CA ASN A 296 -20.22 -16.04 22.35
C ASN A 296 -19.88 -17.52 22.15
N ALA A 297 -19.46 -17.89 20.95
CA ALA A 297 -19.13 -19.27 20.62
C ALA A 297 -17.92 -19.77 21.42
N LYS A 298 -18.05 -20.96 22.02
CA LYS A 298 -16.93 -21.71 22.58
C LYS A 298 -16.21 -22.44 21.46
N LEU A 299 -14.96 -22.07 21.18
CA LEU A 299 -14.18 -22.62 20.07
C LEU A 299 -12.95 -23.37 20.61
N PRO A 300 -12.45 -24.40 19.91
CA PRO A 300 -11.23 -25.11 20.33
C PRO A 300 -10.06 -24.13 20.44
N GLY A 301 -9.36 -24.11 21.59
CA GLY A 301 -8.23 -23.22 21.83
C GLY A 301 -8.59 -21.75 22.09
N ASP A 302 -9.89 -21.41 22.21
CA ASP A 302 -10.39 -20.05 22.45
C ASP A 302 -9.76 -18.96 21.54
N PRO A 303 -9.78 -19.13 20.19
CA PRO A 303 -9.19 -18.19 19.24
C PRO A 303 -9.80 -16.78 19.37
N VAL A 304 -8.93 -15.78 19.26
CA VAL A 304 -9.30 -14.37 19.46
C VAL A 304 -10.13 -13.84 18.29
N ILE A 305 -9.76 -14.15 17.04
CA ILE A 305 -10.40 -13.60 15.84
C ILE A 305 -11.23 -14.67 15.15
N ARG A 306 -12.52 -14.39 14.98
CA ARG A 306 -13.51 -15.30 14.39
C ARG A 306 -14.46 -14.55 13.48
N MET A 307 -15.05 -15.26 12.53
CA MET A 307 -15.88 -14.66 11.50
C MET A 307 -16.97 -15.60 11.01
N THR A 308 -17.98 -15.02 10.37
CA THR A 308 -19.00 -15.77 9.64
C THR A 308 -18.42 -16.37 8.36
N ASP A 309 -19.07 -17.39 7.83
CA ASP A 309 -18.81 -17.97 6.51
C ASP A 309 -18.82 -16.91 5.39
N TYR A 310 -19.76 -15.98 5.43
CA TYR A 310 -19.86 -14.93 4.41
C TYR A 310 -18.69 -13.95 4.47
N ALA A 311 -18.26 -13.56 5.68
CA ALA A 311 -17.06 -12.75 5.84
C ALA A 311 -15.80 -13.51 5.39
N HIS A 312 -15.69 -14.80 5.72
CA HIS A 312 -14.59 -15.66 5.29
C HIS A 312 -14.49 -15.74 3.76
N GLN A 313 -15.61 -15.90 3.05
CA GLN A 313 -15.61 -15.91 1.59
C GLN A 313 -15.08 -14.59 1.01
N TYR A 314 -15.47 -13.44 1.58
CA TYR A 314 -14.95 -12.16 1.14
C TYR A 314 -13.46 -11.98 1.43
N VAL A 315 -12.93 -12.59 2.48
CA VAL A 315 -11.48 -12.59 2.72
C VAL A 315 -10.75 -13.32 1.60
N LEU A 316 -11.18 -14.54 1.26
CA LEU A 316 -10.56 -15.36 0.23
C LEU A 316 -10.66 -14.72 -1.18
N MET A 317 -11.83 -14.19 -1.53
CA MET A 317 -12.04 -13.59 -2.86
C MET A 317 -11.31 -12.27 -3.08
N ASN A 318 -10.92 -11.58 -1.99
CA ASN A 318 -10.22 -10.30 -2.05
C ASN A 318 -8.72 -10.40 -1.77
N ASP A 319 -8.17 -11.62 -1.79
CA ASP A 319 -6.75 -11.87 -1.59
C ASP A 319 -6.22 -11.40 -0.22
N ILE A 320 -7.09 -11.32 0.78
CA ILE A 320 -6.69 -10.89 2.12
C ILE A 320 -6.09 -12.09 2.85
N ARG A 321 -4.82 -11.98 3.24
CA ARG A 321 -4.01 -13.13 3.64
C ARG A 321 -4.09 -13.41 5.14
N ALA A 322 -4.81 -14.50 5.46
CA ALA A 322 -4.95 -15.08 6.78
C ALA A 322 -4.94 -16.62 6.66
N VAL A 323 -4.48 -17.29 7.72
CA VAL A 323 -4.53 -18.75 7.85
C VAL A 323 -5.73 -19.11 8.72
N PHE A 324 -6.60 -19.95 8.18
CA PHE A 324 -7.85 -20.33 8.80
C PHE A 324 -7.79 -21.76 9.34
N CYS A 325 -8.65 -22.03 10.31
CA CYS A 325 -8.91 -23.39 10.77
C CYS A 325 -9.31 -24.32 9.62
N GLU A 326 -8.94 -25.59 9.73
CA GLU A 326 -9.27 -26.59 8.70
C GLU A 326 -10.77 -26.84 8.56
N THR A 327 -11.48 -26.89 9.68
CA THR A 327 -12.91 -27.17 9.72
C THR A 327 -13.63 -26.13 10.58
N PRO A 328 -14.63 -25.41 10.02
CA PRO A 328 -15.40 -24.46 10.81
C PRO A 328 -16.24 -25.17 11.85
N LYS A 329 -16.64 -24.44 12.88
CA LYS A 329 -17.64 -24.92 13.84
C LYS A 329 -19.03 -24.51 13.39
N GLU A 330 -19.88 -25.48 13.11
CA GLU A 330 -21.30 -25.23 12.85
C GLU A 330 -22.05 -24.93 14.17
N THR A 331 -22.94 -23.94 14.13
CA THR A 331 -23.88 -23.63 15.20
C THR A 331 -25.25 -23.32 14.62
N ILE A 332 -26.33 -23.60 15.37
CA ILE A 332 -27.69 -23.30 14.93
C ILE A 332 -28.13 -21.99 15.57
N LEU A 333 -28.53 -21.03 14.74
CA LEU A 333 -29.06 -19.75 15.16
C LEU A 333 -30.50 -19.88 15.67
N PHE A 334 -31.00 -18.85 16.37
CA PHE A 334 -32.36 -18.83 16.91
C PHE A 334 -33.46 -18.96 15.84
N ASN A 335 -33.16 -18.56 14.60
CA ASN A 335 -34.06 -18.68 13.44
C ASN A 335 -34.01 -20.07 12.77
N GLY A 336 -33.19 -21.00 13.27
CA GLY A 336 -33.00 -22.34 12.70
C GLY A 336 -31.95 -22.42 11.58
N GLU A 337 -31.32 -21.31 11.21
CA GLU A 337 -30.24 -21.26 10.22
C GLU A 337 -28.95 -21.85 10.79
N ALA A 338 -28.23 -22.63 9.99
CA ALA A 338 -26.90 -23.11 10.34
C ALA A 338 -25.86 -22.03 10.01
N LEU A 339 -25.05 -21.65 11.00
CA LEU A 339 -23.95 -20.71 10.87
C LEU A 339 -22.63 -21.45 11.05
N ASN A 340 -21.77 -21.37 10.04
CA ASN A 340 -20.39 -21.84 10.11
C ASN A 340 -19.48 -20.75 10.65
N ILE A 341 -18.83 -21.02 11.79
CA ILE A 341 -17.90 -20.12 12.44
C ILE A 341 -16.48 -20.51 12.05
N TRP A 342 -15.81 -19.62 11.32
CA TRP A 342 -14.40 -19.73 10.97
C TRP A 342 -13.57 -18.90 11.95
N TRP A 343 -12.34 -19.31 12.23
CA TRP A 343 -11.40 -18.51 13.01
C TRP A 343 -10.02 -18.47 12.37
N ILE A 344 -9.30 -17.41 12.70
CA ILE A 344 -7.94 -17.18 12.23
C ILE A 344 -6.98 -17.88 13.19
N GLU A 345 -6.16 -18.79 12.66
CA GLU A 345 -5.07 -19.45 13.39
C GLU A 345 -3.75 -18.70 13.23
N GLY A 346 -3.59 -17.94 12.14
CA GLY A 346 -2.42 -17.13 11.89
C GLY A 346 -2.67 -16.04 10.86
N LEU A 347 -1.78 -15.04 10.83
CA LEU A 347 -1.81 -13.96 9.84
C LEU A 347 -0.46 -13.93 9.13
N TRP A 348 -0.48 -13.67 7.82
CA TRP A 348 0.74 -13.46 7.01
C TRP A 348 1.35 -12.09 7.29
N SER A 349 1.66 -11.81 8.55
CA SER A 349 1.93 -10.46 9.04
C SER A 349 3.27 -9.90 8.63
N TYR A 350 4.25 -10.75 8.28
CA TYR A 350 5.52 -10.28 7.75
C TYR A 350 5.45 -9.83 6.27
N ILE A 351 4.29 -9.97 5.60
CA ILE A 351 4.07 -9.49 4.23
C ILE A 351 2.86 -8.52 4.14
N TYR A 352 1.75 -8.78 4.85
CA TYR A 352 0.48 -8.10 4.61
C TYR A 352 0.01 -7.14 5.71
N TRP A 353 0.38 -7.39 6.97
CA TRP A 353 -0.20 -6.67 8.11
C TRP A 353 0.83 -5.76 8.76
N ASP A 354 0.48 -4.50 9.01
CA ASP A 354 1.45 -3.52 9.53
C ASP A 354 1.95 -3.83 10.95
N PHE A 355 3.02 -3.17 11.39
CA PHE A 355 3.58 -3.33 12.73
C PHE A 355 2.65 -2.81 13.82
N ILE A 356 2.82 -3.33 15.03
CA ILE A 356 2.17 -2.78 16.22
C ILE A 356 3.01 -1.59 16.71
N PRO A 357 2.50 -0.33 16.69
CA PRO A 357 3.30 0.85 17.04
C PRO A 357 3.94 0.76 18.43
N ALA A 358 3.19 0.29 19.43
CA ALA A 358 3.69 0.12 20.79
C ALA A 358 4.87 -0.88 20.87
N MET A 359 4.97 -1.84 19.95
CA MET A 359 6.10 -2.79 19.88
C MET A 359 7.32 -2.15 19.21
N LEU A 360 7.11 -1.29 18.21
CA LEU A 360 8.19 -0.53 17.58
C LEU A 360 8.81 0.50 18.52
N GLU A 361 8.04 1.01 19.49
CA GLU A 361 8.47 1.96 20.52
C GLU A 361 9.07 1.28 21.76
N ASP A 362 8.87 -0.04 21.95
CA ASP A 362 9.39 -0.75 23.11
C ASP A 362 10.92 -0.74 23.12
N SER A 363 11.48 -0.26 24.23
CA SER A 363 12.92 -0.15 24.45
C SER A 363 13.67 -1.47 24.25
N ILE A 364 13.12 -2.61 24.68
CA ILE A 364 13.81 -3.91 24.58
C ILE A 364 13.93 -4.38 23.13
N MET A 365 13.04 -3.90 22.27
CA MET A 365 13.01 -4.27 20.86
C MET A 365 14.02 -3.47 20.03
N GLN A 366 14.57 -2.38 20.56
CA GLN A 366 15.46 -1.46 19.84
C GLN A 366 16.84 -2.07 19.57
N THR A 367 17.55 -1.51 18.58
CA THR A 367 18.87 -1.99 18.14
C THR A 367 20.06 -1.34 18.85
N ASN A 368 19.82 -0.50 19.87
CA ASN A 368 20.88 0.16 20.62
C ASN A 368 21.62 -0.83 21.56
N PRO A 369 22.93 -0.65 21.82
CA PRO A 369 23.73 -1.63 22.57
C PRO A 369 23.16 -2.07 23.92
N SER A 370 22.63 -1.14 24.72
CA SER A 370 22.03 -1.44 26.03
C SER A 370 20.79 -2.33 25.93
N SER A 371 19.90 -2.06 24.97
CA SER A 371 18.73 -2.92 24.74
C SER A 371 19.15 -4.32 24.32
N LEU A 372 20.23 -4.45 23.55
CA LEU A 372 20.72 -5.74 23.06
C LEU A 372 21.33 -6.59 24.17
N GLU A 373 22.07 -5.97 25.07
CA GLU A 373 22.64 -6.67 26.23
C GLU A 373 21.52 -7.29 27.07
N VAL A 374 20.51 -6.50 27.44
CA VAL A 374 19.35 -6.97 28.20
C VAL A 374 18.56 -8.04 27.42
N LEU A 375 18.33 -7.84 26.12
CA LEU A 375 17.63 -8.80 25.28
C LEU A 375 18.38 -10.14 25.20
N ASN A 376 19.71 -10.10 25.06
CA ASN A 376 20.52 -11.31 25.00
C ASN A 376 20.52 -12.07 26.32
N GLN A 377 20.59 -11.35 27.45
CA GLN A 377 20.40 -11.96 28.76
C GLN A 377 19.01 -12.60 28.86
N LEU A 378 17.94 -11.93 28.42
CA LEU A 378 16.59 -12.49 28.46
C LEU A 378 16.39 -13.74 27.58
N LEU A 379 16.99 -13.79 26.39
CA LEU A 379 16.75 -14.86 25.41
C LEU A 379 17.73 -16.04 25.53
N PHE A 380 19.01 -15.76 25.79
CA PHE A 380 20.09 -16.75 25.68
C PHE A 380 20.76 -17.06 27.01
N PHE A 381 20.84 -16.09 27.93
CA PHE A 381 21.57 -16.22 29.19
C PHE A 381 20.74 -15.72 30.39
N PRO A 382 19.53 -16.27 30.63
CA PRO A 382 18.61 -15.77 31.65
C PRO A 382 19.18 -15.82 33.06
N GLU A 383 20.16 -16.69 33.31
CA GLU A 383 20.89 -16.78 34.58
C GLU A 383 21.77 -15.56 34.89
N GLN A 384 22.09 -14.74 33.89
CA GLN A 384 22.91 -13.53 34.03
C GLN A 384 22.09 -12.27 34.30
N LEU A 385 20.76 -12.41 34.47
CA LEU A 385 19.87 -11.28 34.66
C LEU A 385 19.96 -10.76 36.11
N GLU A 386 20.79 -9.74 36.33
CA GLU A 386 21.02 -9.17 37.67
C GLU A 386 19.99 -8.09 38.06
N ILE A 387 19.24 -7.56 37.08
CA ILE A 387 18.31 -6.43 37.26
C ILE A 387 16.87 -6.90 37.08
N GLU A 388 15.96 -6.39 37.91
CA GLU A 388 14.53 -6.58 37.72
C GLU A 388 14.06 -5.85 36.44
N VAL A 389 13.75 -6.64 35.41
CA VAL A 389 13.32 -6.12 34.12
C VAL A 389 11.87 -5.66 34.20
N GLN A 390 11.64 -4.38 33.90
CA GLN A 390 10.29 -3.81 33.83
C GLN A 390 9.44 -4.54 32.78
N PRO A 391 8.11 -4.64 32.98
CA PRO A 391 7.22 -5.28 32.02
C PRO A 391 7.38 -4.70 30.61
N ASN A 392 7.70 -5.56 29.66
CA ASN A 392 7.91 -5.22 28.25
C ASN A 392 7.33 -6.31 27.36
N THR A 393 7.43 -6.14 26.05
CA THR A 393 6.86 -7.05 25.06
C THR A 393 7.35 -8.50 25.24
N ILE A 394 8.64 -8.69 25.52
CA ILE A 394 9.24 -10.02 25.70
C ILE A 394 8.76 -10.67 27.00
N THR A 395 8.76 -9.95 28.11
CA THR A 395 8.28 -10.50 29.39
C THR A 395 6.77 -10.78 29.36
N ARG A 396 5.98 -9.99 28.63
CA ARG A 396 4.56 -10.26 28.36
C ARG A 396 4.36 -11.54 27.56
N PHE A 397 5.17 -11.79 26.53
CA PHE A 397 5.14 -13.05 25.79
C PHE A 397 5.51 -14.24 26.69
N PHE A 398 6.53 -14.11 27.55
CA PHE A 398 6.91 -15.18 28.48
C PHE A 398 5.84 -15.50 29.52
N ALA A 399 5.02 -14.53 29.91
CA ALA A 399 3.87 -14.77 30.78
C ALA A 399 2.75 -15.56 30.10
N PHE A 400 2.62 -15.45 28.77
CA PHE A 400 1.56 -16.06 27.96
C PHE A 400 2.10 -16.66 26.65
N PRO A 401 3.01 -17.65 26.70
CA PRO A 401 3.74 -18.11 25.51
C PRO A 401 2.84 -18.85 24.51
N HIS A 402 1.65 -19.30 24.94
CA HIS A 402 0.63 -19.90 24.08
C HIS A 402 0.01 -18.93 23.07
N ASN A 403 0.23 -17.62 23.21
CA ASN A 403 -0.18 -16.65 22.21
C ASN A 403 0.82 -16.64 21.04
N SER A 404 0.63 -17.57 20.10
CA SER A 404 1.47 -17.72 18.91
C SER A 404 1.50 -16.45 18.05
N MET A 405 0.36 -15.77 17.90
CA MET A 405 0.27 -14.51 17.16
C MET A 405 1.19 -13.43 17.74
N LEU A 406 1.22 -13.25 19.06
CA LEU A 406 2.14 -12.32 19.71
C LEU A 406 3.61 -12.70 19.43
N GLY A 407 3.96 -13.98 19.59
CA GLY A 407 5.32 -14.46 19.29
C GLY A 407 5.73 -14.21 17.84
N ILE A 408 4.83 -14.43 16.88
CA ILE A 408 5.09 -14.17 15.45
C ILE A 408 5.29 -12.67 15.17
N GLU A 409 4.53 -11.77 15.80
CA GLU A 409 4.75 -10.31 15.64
C GLU A 409 6.08 -9.85 16.23
N ILE A 410 6.49 -10.41 17.37
CA ILE A 410 7.80 -10.15 17.97
C ILE A 410 8.91 -10.62 17.01
N ALA A 411 8.80 -11.86 16.51
CA ALA A 411 9.76 -12.42 15.57
C ALA A 411 9.82 -11.62 14.26
N LYS A 412 8.68 -11.17 13.73
CA LYS A 412 8.61 -10.27 12.58
C LYS A 412 9.34 -8.96 12.86
N THR A 413 9.13 -8.33 14.01
CA THR A 413 9.82 -7.08 14.38
C THR A 413 11.33 -7.26 14.40
N PHE A 414 11.82 -8.35 15.00
CA PHE A 414 13.24 -8.68 14.95
C PHE A 414 13.73 -8.98 13.52
N PHE A 415 12.96 -9.72 12.73
CA PHE A 415 13.30 -10.04 11.33
C PHE A 415 13.50 -8.76 10.50
N PHE A 416 12.60 -7.80 10.59
CA PHE A 416 12.73 -6.51 9.88
C PHE A 416 13.81 -5.58 10.45
N ARG A 417 14.28 -5.83 11.68
CA ARG A 417 15.50 -5.22 12.26
C ARG A 417 16.78 -6.03 11.99
N ARG A 418 16.71 -7.06 11.13
CA ARG A 418 17.80 -8.01 10.82
C ARG A 418 18.39 -8.71 12.05
N ARG A 419 17.55 -8.98 13.03
CA ARG A 419 17.83 -9.74 14.26
C ARG A 419 17.36 -11.18 14.12
N PHE A 420 18.00 -11.86 13.19
CA PHE A 420 17.59 -13.19 12.72
C PHE A 420 17.68 -14.26 13.81
N PHE A 421 18.68 -14.20 14.68
CA PHE A 421 18.86 -15.17 15.75
C PHE A 421 17.81 -14.97 16.84
N GLU A 422 17.56 -13.73 17.26
CA GLU A 422 16.54 -13.38 18.24
C GLU A 422 15.14 -13.73 17.72
N ALA A 423 14.84 -13.41 16.46
CA ALA A 423 13.60 -13.83 15.81
C ALA A 423 13.44 -15.36 15.83
N ASN A 424 14.51 -16.10 15.51
CA ASN A 424 14.49 -17.56 15.53
C ASN A 424 14.28 -18.15 16.93
N GLU A 425 14.82 -17.54 17.98
CA GLU A 425 14.58 -17.97 19.37
C GLU A 425 13.12 -17.79 19.78
N ILE A 426 12.50 -16.65 19.41
CA ILE A 426 11.07 -16.43 19.65
C ILE A 426 10.23 -17.49 18.92
N LEU A 427 10.54 -17.76 17.65
CA LEU A 427 9.85 -18.79 16.88
C LEU A 427 10.07 -20.19 17.43
N ARG A 428 11.23 -20.49 18.03
CA ARG A 428 11.46 -21.76 18.73
C ARG A 428 10.45 -21.95 19.87
N MET A 429 10.17 -20.91 20.64
CA MET A 429 9.16 -20.97 21.72
C MET A 429 7.75 -21.16 21.15
N VAL A 430 7.37 -20.42 20.11
CA VAL A 430 6.07 -20.59 19.43
C VAL A 430 5.90 -22.03 18.93
N LEU A 431 6.91 -22.56 18.23
CA LEU A 431 6.88 -23.90 17.64
C LEU A 431 7.01 -25.03 18.66
N SER A 432 7.43 -24.75 19.89
CA SER A 432 7.38 -25.74 20.97
C SER A 432 5.96 -26.00 21.47
N ILE A 433 5.04 -25.07 21.23
CA ILE A 433 3.63 -25.15 21.62
C ILE A 433 2.78 -25.61 20.45
N ASP A 434 2.96 -24.98 19.29
CA ASP A 434 2.32 -25.38 18.04
C ASP A 434 3.37 -25.69 16.97
N PRO A 435 3.82 -26.96 16.88
CA PRO A 435 4.84 -27.34 15.91
C PRO A 435 4.35 -27.25 14.47
N LYS A 436 3.04 -27.15 14.22
CA LYS A 436 2.42 -27.10 12.89
C LYS A 436 2.00 -25.69 12.47
N SER A 437 2.36 -24.66 13.25
CA SER A 437 2.08 -23.28 12.87
C SER A 437 2.73 -22.93 11.53
N LEU A 438 1.91 -22.83 10.48
CA LEU A 438 2.36 -22.53 9.12
C LEU A 438 3.15 -21.21 9.09
N ASN A 439 2.57 -20.13 9.60
CA ASN A 439 3.19 -18.80 9.60
C ASN A 439 4.53 -18.77 10.35
N ALA A 440 4.62 -19.44 11.51
CA ALA A 440 5.87 -19.46 12.29
C ALA A 440 6.97 -20.29 11.59
N ARG A 441 6.60 -21.45 11.02
CA ARG A 441 7.53 -22.28 10.23
C ARG A 441 8.02 -21.54 8.99
N THR A 442 7.11 -20.90 8.24
CA THR A 442 7.46 -20.14 7.05
C THR A 442 8.34 -18.93 7.38
N LEU A 443 8.05 -18.17 8.45
CA LEU A 443 8.94 -17.08 8.86
C LEU A 443 10.34 -17.60 9.24
N ARG A 444 10.43 -18.75 9.93
CA ARG A 444 11.72 -19.38 10.26
C ARG A 444 12.48 -19.85 9.02
N MET A 445 11.78 -20.40 8.04
CA MET A 445 12.31 -20.74 6.72
C MET A 445 12.92 -19.52 6.01
N VAL A 446 12.19 -18.40 6.00
CA VAL A 446 12.65 -17.13 5.43
C VAL A 446 13.86 -16.57 6.19
N ILE A 447 13.89 -16.66 7.52
CA ILE A 447 15.05 -16.28 8.33
C ILE A 447 16.29 -17.09 7.95
N PHE A 448 16.17 -18.41 7.77
CA PHE A 448 17.29 -19.23 7.32
C PHE A 448 17.76 -18.87 5.92
N ARG A 449 16.85 -18.52 5.00
CA ARG A 449 17.23 -17.99 3.68
C ARG A 449 18.01 -16.67 3.79
N SER A 450 17.58 -15.75 4.66
CA SER A 450 18.30 -14.50 4.92
C SER A 450 19.69 -14.75 5.50
N LEU A 451 19.82 -15.63 6.49
CA LEU A 451 21.12 -16.04 7.03
C LEU A 451 22.01 -16.69 5.96
N ALA A 452 21.45 -17.51 5.08
CA ALA A 452 22.19 -18.10 3.96
C ALA A 452 22.74 -17.06 2.99
N SER A 453 21.99 -15.95 2.81
CA SER A 453 22.34 -14.86 1.90
C SER A 453 23.45 -13.97 2.46
N GLU A 454 23.52 -13.86 3.78
CA GLU A 454 24.49 -13.03 4.50
C GLU A 454 25.70 -13.84 5.02
N ALA A 455 25.74 -15.14 4.74
CA ALA A 455 26.79 -16.02 5.22
C ALA A 455 28.17 -15.67 4.65
N GLU A 456 29.19 -15.67 5.52
CA GLU A 456 30.58 -15.32 5.16
C GLU A 456 31.23 -16.35 4.23
N SER A 457 30.81 -17.62 4.30
CA SER A 457 31.37 -18.71 3.51
C SER A 457 30.30 -19.48 2.75
N SER A 458 30.72 -20.20 1.70
CA SER A 458 29.80 -21.03 0.93
C SER A 458 29.23 -22.20 1.73
N ASP A 459 30.01 -22.78 2.64
CA ASP A 459 29.57 -23.88 3.48
C ASP A 459 28.51 -23.43 4.49
N MET A 460 28.72 -22.26 5.11
CA MET A 460 27.72 -21.67 6.02
C MET A 460 26.43 -21.34 5.27
N SER A 461 26.54 -20.79 4.05
CA SER A 461 25.39 -20.52 3.18
C SER A 461 24.61 -21.80 2.90
N GLU A 462 25.29 -22.90 2.55
CA GLU A 462 24.66 -24.18 2.26
C GLU A 462 23.96 -24.80 3.49
N ILE A 463 24.57 -24.69 4.68
CA ILE A 463 23.94 -25.14 5.93
C ILE A 463 22.60 -24.43 6.16
N HIS A 464 22.58 -23.11 5.99
CA HIS A 464 21.37 -22.32 6.17
C HIS A 464 20.32 -22.60 5.09
N PHE A 465 20.72 -22.76 3.82
CA PHE A 465 19.79 -23.19 2.76
C PHE A 465 19.16 -24.55 3.07
N LYS A 466 19.96 -25.53 3.49
CA LYS A 466 19.46 -26.85 3.86
C LYS A 466 18.47 -26.77 5.02
N ARG A 467 18.71 -25.90 6.01
CA ARG A 467 17.75 -25.66 7.10
C ARG A 467 16.43 -25.08 6.58
N ALA A 468 16.50 -24.12 5.65
CA ALA A 468 15.32 -23.54 5.02
C ALA A 468 14.52 -24.60 4.23
N GLU A 469 15.20 -25.40 3.42
CA GLU A 469 14.58 -26.53 2.68
C GLU A 469 13.91 -27.53 3.63
N LYS A 470 14.54 -27.84 4.77
CA LYS A 470 13.95 -28.75 5.78
C LYS A 470 12.72 -28.18 6.49
N GLU A 471 12.62 -26.87 6.67
CA GLU A 471 11.35 -26.27 7.12
C GLU A 471 10.26 -26.44 6.06
N ALA A 472 10.59 -26.22 4.78
CA ALA A 472 9.63 -26.39 3.69
C ALA A 472 9.11 -27.84 3.57
N GLU A 473 10.02 -28.82 3.63
CA GLU A 473 9.67 -30.24 3.65
C GLU A 473 8.75 -30.57 4.84
N TYR A 474 9.10 -30.10 6.04
CA TYR A 474 8.25 -30.32 7.22
C TYR A 474 6.84 -29.72 7.03
N ILE A 475 6.74 -28.51 6.49
CA ILE A 475 5.44 -27.87 6.22
C ILE A 475 4.63 -28.72 5.24
N LEU A 476 5.22 -29.15 4.13
CA LEU A 476 4.55 -29.98 3.11
C LEU A 476 4.03 -31.31 3.68
N GLU A 477 4.77 -31.92 4.61
CA GLU A 477 4.39 -33.19 5.23
C GLU A 477 3.33 -33.05 6.33
N ASN A 478 3.28 -31.91 7.03
CA ASN A 478 2.56 -31.80 8.30
C ASN A 478 1.43 -30.77 8.33
N CYS A 479 1.41 -29.81 7.40
CA CYS A 479 0.39 -28.76 7.29
C CYS A 479 -0.56 -29.10 6.14
N ARG A 480 -1.88 -29.00 6.37
CA ARG A 480 -2.88 -29.44 5.38
C ARG A 480 -3.33 -28.34 4.42
N LEU A 481 -3.52 -27.12 4.94
CA LEU A 481 -3.96 -25.97 4.18
C LEU A 481 -2.74 -25.09 3.87
N LEU A 482 -2.26 -25.20 2.64
CA LEU A 482 -1.15 -24.41 2.12
C LEU A 482 -1.68 -23.40 1.12
N ASP A 483 -1.15 -22.19 1.15
CA ASP A 483 -1.56 -21.09 0.27
C ASP A 483 -0.38 -20.59 -0.59
N GLU A 484 -0.70 -19.63 -1.46
CA GLU A 484 0.28 -19.03 -2.37
C GLU A 484 1.51 -18.49 -1.66
N ASP A 485 1.36 -17.92 -0.46
CA ASP A 485 2.45 -17.22 0.23
C ASP A 485 3.50 -18.20 0.73
N PHE A 486 3.08 -19.35 1.26
CA PHE A 486 4.01 -20.44 1.57
C PHE A 486 4.80 -20.88 0.33
N TYR A 487 4.12 -21.21 -0.77
CA TYR A 487 4.80 -21.69 -1.98
C TYR A 487 5.69 -20.60 -2.59
N CYS A 488 5.27 -19.34 -2.59
CA CYS A 488 6.11 -18.23 -3.02
C CYS A 488 7.40 -18.15 -2.19
N GLU A 489 7.31 -18.19 -0.86
CA GLU A 489 8.52 -18.17 -0.03
C GLU A 489 9.41 -19.40 -0.23
N TYR A 490 8.81 -20.57 -0.45
CA TYR A 490 9.55 -21.79 -0.73
C TYR A 490 10.31 -21.69 -2.06
N GLY A 491 9.64 -21.27 -3.14
CA GLY A 491 10.27 -21.10 -4.45
C GLY A 491 11.38 -20.06 -4.42
N VAL A 492 11.22 -19.00 -3.62
CA VAL A 492 12.26 -17.97 -3.42
C VAL A 492 13.53 -18.54 -2.78
N ILE A 493 13.50 -19.65 -2.03
CA ILE A 493 14.72 -20.32 -1.53
C ILE A 493 15.59 -20.76 -2.71
N SER A 494 15.00 -21.52 -3.64
CA SER A 494 15.69 -22.03 -4.82
C SER A 494 16.17 -20.90 -5.73
N LEU A 495 15.34 -19.88 -5.94
CA LEU A 495 15.71 -18.69 -6.71
C LEU A 495 16.88 -17.92 -6.07
N THR A 496 16.86 -17.73 -4.75
CA THR A 496 17.95 -17.05 -4.02
C THR A 496 19.25 -17.84 -4.13
N LYS A 497 19.19 -19.17 -3.99
CA LYS A 497 20.35 -20.04 -4.14
C LYS A 497 20.96 -19.94 -5.54
N ALA A 498 20.13 -19.97 -6.59
CA ALA A 498 20.57 -19.77 -7.98
C ALA A 498 21.28 -18.42 -8.18
N ILE A 499 20.71 -17.34 -7.65
CA ILE A 499 21.24 -15.98 -7.84
C ILE A 499 22.52 -15.77 -7.03
N ILE A 500 22.64 -16.30 -5.81
CA ILE A 500 23.88 -16.24 -5.04
C ILE A 500 25.00 -17.01 -5.74
N MET A 501 24.71 -18.21 -6.27
CA MET A 501 25.68 -18.98 -7.04
C MET A 501 26.13 -18.21 -8.29
N LEU A 502 25.20 -17.62 -9.03
CA LEU A 502 25.49 -16.79 -10.20
C LEU A 502 26.39 -15.59 -9.83
N LYS A 503 26.06 -14.86 -8.76
CA LYS A 503 26.86 -13.72 -8.29
C LYS A 503 28.28 -14.15 -7.91
N LYS A 504 28.42 -15.28 -7.19
CA LYS A 504 29.74 -15.84 -6.86
C LYS A 504 30.53 -16.17 -8.12
N MET A 505 29.94 -16.84 -9.10
CA MET A 505 30.61 -17.16 -10.37
C MET A 505 31.09 -15.91 -11.11
N ARG A 506 30.29 -14.84 -11.11
CA ARG A 506 30.62 -13.56 -11.75
C ARG A 506 31.78 -12.81 -11.07
N THR A 507 32.02 -13.04 -9.78
CA THR A 507 33.12 -12.39 -9.03
C THR A 507 34.47 -13.09 -9.17
N ILE A 508 34.50 -14.35 -9.61
CA ILE A 508 35.74 -15.12 -9.76
C ILE A 508 36.40 -14.75 -11.09
N LYS A 509 37.70 -14.38 -11.06
CA LYS A 509 38.46 -14.07 -12.28
C LYS A 509 38.57 -15.33 -13.16
N GLU A 510 38.35 -15.18 -14.48
CA GLU A 510 38.31 -16.29 -15.45
C GLU A 510 39.52 -17.24 -15.39
N ALA A 511 40.69 -16.75 -14.96
CA ALA A 511 41.93 -17.52 -14.82
C ALA A 511 41.93 -18.56 -13.66
N HIS A 512 40.89 -18.61 -12.82
CA HIS A 512 40.83 -19.50 -11.64
C HIS A 512 39.78 -20.62 -11.77
N PHE A 513 39.14 -20.76 -12.94
CA PHE A 513 38.12 -21.79 -13.14
C PHE A 513 38.70 -23.07 -13.74
N ASN A 514 38.41 -24.19 -13.07
CA ASN A 514 38.38 -25.49 -13.72
C ASN A 514 37.10 -25.58 -14.57
N LYS A 515 37.22 -25.94 -15.86
CA LYS A 515 36.08 -26.03 -16.80
C LYS A 515 34.98 -26.96 -16.29
N SER A 516 35.33 -28.05 -15.63
CA SER A 516 34.35 -29.01 -15.09
C SER A 516 33.51 -28.40 -13.96
N ASP A 517 34.11 -27.57 -13.11
CA ASP A 517 33.43 -26.97 -11.96
C ASP A 517 32.49 -25.83 -12.38
N VAL A 518 32.87 -25.10 -13.44
CA VAL A 518 32.00 -24.10 -14.08
C VAL A 518 30.72 -24.74 -14.60
N GLU A 519 30.85 -25.83 -15.37
CA GLU A 519 29.70 -26.46 -16.00
C GLU A 519 28.77 -27.10 -14.97
N LYS A 520 29.35 -27.73 -13.94
CA LYS A 520 28.58 -28.22 -12.78
C LYS A 520 27.80 -27.09 -12.11
N SER A 521 28.44 -25.93 -11.88
CA SER A 521 27.79 -24.79 -11.25
C SER A 521 26.65 -24.21 -12.09
N LYS A 522 26.81 -24.13 -13.42
CA LYS A 522 25.74 -23.72 -14.34
C LYS A 522 24.55 -24.68 -14.29
N ASN A 523 24.81 -25.99 -14.32
CA ASN A 523 23.74 -27.00 -14.24
C ASN A 523 22.96 -26.86 -12.94
N THR A 524 23.66 -26.70 -11.80
CA THR A 524 22.98 -26.46 -10.52
C THR A 524 22.18 -25.16 -10.51
N ILE A 525 22.66 -24.07 -11.15
CA ILE A 525 21.87 -22.84 -11.28
C ILE A 525 20.56 -23.13 -12.04
N PHE A 526 20.61 -23.84 -13.16
CA PHE A 526 19.41 -24.17 -13.93
C PHE A 526 18.46 -25.11 -13.19
N GLU A 527 18.96 -26.15 -12.52
CA GLU A 527 18.15 -27.03 -11.66
C GLU A 527 17.40 -26.25 -10.59
N ARG A 528 18.04 -25.24 -9.98
CA ARG A 528 17.42 -24.39 -8.97
C ARG A 528 16.38 -23.44 -9.55
N LEU A 529 16.60 -22.89 -10.75
CA LEU A 529 15.61 -22.07 -11.44
C LEU A 529 14.40 -22.90 -11.89
N GLU A 530 14.61 -24.13 -12.33
CA GLU A 530 13.54 -25.08 -12.69
C GLU A 530 12.72 -25.48 -11.46
N MET A 531 13.38 -25.81 -10.34
CA MET A 531 12.71 -26.09 -9.07
C MET A 531 11.88 -24.89 -8.57
N ALA A 532 12.42 -23.67 -8.67
CA ALA A 532 11.66 -22.46 -8.32
C ALA A 532 10.42 -22.30 -9.22
N THR A 533 10.55 -22.58 -10.52
CA THR A 533 9.46 -22.53 -11.50
C THR A 533 8.32 -23.48 -11.12
N ASP A 534 8.61 -24.77 -10.88
CA ASP A 534 7.60 -25.77 -10.47
C ASP A 534 6.86 -25.36 -9.18
N ILE A 535 7.59 -24.78 -8.22
CA ILE A 535 6.98 -24.33 -6.97
C ILE A 535 6.09 -23.09 -7.19
N PHE A 536 6.48 -22.13 -8.03
CA PHE A 536 5.64 -20.98 -8.33
C PHE A 536 4.39 -21.36 -9.14
N GLU A 537 4.47 -22.35 -10.01
CA GLU A 537 3.30 -22.91 -10.70
C GLU A 537 2.31 -23.53 -9.70
N LYS A 538 2.80 -24.26 -8.69
CA LYS A 538 1.95 -24.74 -7.57
C LYS A 538 1.33 -23.59 -6.79
N ALA A 539 2.08 -22.51 -6.54
CA ALA A 539 1.57 -21.31 -5.87
C ALA A 539 0.41 -20.68 -6.64
N MET A 540 0.50 -20.62 -7.98
CA MET A 540 -0.58 -20.13 -8.84
C MET A 540 -1.84 -21.00 -8.76
N MET A 541 -1.70 -22.33 -8.66
CA MET A 541 -2.84 -23.26 -8.60
C MET A 541 -3.67 -23.14 -7.32
N VAL A 542 -3.06 -22.73 -6.22
CA VAL A 542 -3.75 -22.57 -4.93
C VAL A 542 -4.23 -21.13 -4.69
N SER A 543 -3.88 -20.19 -5.57
CA SER A 543 -4.24 -18.78 -5.42
C SER A 543 -5.52 -18.41 -6.17
N ALA A 544 -6.34 -17.54 -5.58
CA ALA A 544 -7.47 -16.93 -6.28
C ALA A 544 -7.04 -15.84 -7.29
N THR A 545 -5.87 -15.20 -7.08
CA THR A 545 -5.41 -14.05 -7.89
C THR A 545 -4.05 -14.28 -8.55
N GLY A 546 -3.14 -14.99 -7.88
CA GLY A 546 -1.79 -15.31 -8.34
C GLY A 546 -0.83 -14.11 -8.42
N TYR A 547 -1.15 -12.97 -7.80
CA TYR A 547 -0.39 -11.72 -8.01
C TYR A 547 1.11 -11.88 -7.77
N ARG A 548 1.50 -12.61 -6.72
CA ARG A 548 2.88 -12.73 -6.27
C ARG A 548 3.60 -13.86 -7.01
N SER A 549 2.93 -14.99 -7.15
CA SER A 549 3.41 -16.18 -7.85
C SER A 549 3.63 -15.91 -9.34
N VAL A 550 2.73 -15.19 -10.02
CA VAL A 550 2.90 -14.79 -11.43
C VAL A 550 4.15 -13.95 -11.63
N TYR A 551 4.37 -12.94 -10.77
CA TYR A 551 5.56 -12.09 -10.86
C TYR A 551 6.86 -12.90 -10.67
N LEU A 552 6.90 -13.78 -9.67
CA LEU A 552 8.06 -14.60 -9.36
C LEU A 552 8.34 -15.66 -10.42
N LEU A 553 7.29 -16.27 -10.98
CA LEU A 553 7.36 -17.19 -12.11
C LEU A 553 7.96 -16.49 -13.33
N PHE A 554 7.42 -15.33 -13.70
CA PHE A 554 7.93 -14.51 -14.79
C PHE A 554 9.42 -14.18 -14.57
N SER A 555 9.76 -13.67 -13.40
CA SER A 555 11.14 -13.27 -13.05
C SER A 555 12.13 -14.43 -13.20
N THR A 556 11.75 -15.61 -12.73
CA THR A 556 12.56 -16.82 -12.78
C THR A 556 12.76 -17.31 -14.20
N GLN A 557 11.68 -17.37 -14.99
CA GLN A 557 11.74 -17.84 -16.37
C GLN A 557 12.50 -16.87 -17.29
N VAL A 558 12.37 -15.55 -17.08
CA VAL A 558 13.18 -14.56 -17.80
C VAL A 558 14.66 -14.75 -17.50
N LEU A 559 15.04 -14.84 -16.21
CA LEU A 559 16.43 -15.05 -15.83
C LEU A 559 17.00 -16.34 -16.45
N ALA A 560 16.25 -17.44 -16.40
CA ALA A 560 16.66 -18.71 -17.01
C ALA A 560 16.89 -18.57 -18.53
N ARG A 561 16.03 -17.87 -19.25
CA ARG A 561 16.19 -17.65 -20.70
C ARG A 561 17.40 -16.77 -21.03
N LEU A 562 17.61 -15.69 -20.29
CA LEU A 562 18.76 -14.80 -20.48
C LEU A 562 20.07 -15.58 -20.30
N LEU A 563 20.17 -16.38 -19.24
CA LEU A 563 21.34 -17.20 -18.95
C LEU A 563 21.58 -18.28 -20.01
N LYS A 564 20.52 -18.88 -20.58
CA LYS A 564 20.64 -19.86 -21.69
C LYS A 564 21.19 -19.22 -22.97
N ARG A 565 20.86 -17.96 -23.24
CA ARG A 565 21.26 -17.27 -24.48
C ARG A 565 22.69 -16.75 -24.48
N ASN A 566 23.24 -16.38 -23.31
CA ASN A 566 24.60 -15.85 -23.25
C ASN A 566 25.40 -16.43 -22.07
N VAL A 567 26.31 -17.34 -22.41
CA VAL A 567 27.20 -18.01 -21.44
C VAL A 567 28.12 -17.03 -20.71
N MET A 568 28.43 -15.87 -21.30
CA MET A 568 29.29 -14.87 -20.65
C MET A 568 28.63 -14.25 -19.41
N PHE A 569 27.31 -14.33 -19.27
CA PHE A 569 26.61 -13.86 -18.07
C PHE A 569 27.02 -14.60 -16.80
N PHE A 570 27.61 -15.80 -16.90
CA PHE A 570 28.07 -16.54 -15.73
C PHE A 570 29.42 -16.07 -15.20
N THR A 571 30.30 -15.54 -16.05
CA THR A 571 31.71 -15.27 -15.69
C THR A 571 32.08 -13.79 -15.71
N ARG A 572 31.35 -12.95 -16.47
CA ARG A 572 31.66 -11.53 -16.63
C ARG A 572 30.78 -10.64 -15.77
N ALA A 573 31.30 -10.22 -14.61
CA ALA A 573 30.65 -9.24 -13.74
C ALA A 573 30.45 -7.86 -14.39
N ASP A 574 31.28 -7.49 -15.36
CA ASP A 574 31.21 -6.21 -16.06
C ASP A 574 30.07 -6.14 -17.09
N LEU A 575 29.60 -7.29 -17.58
CA LEU A 575 28.46 -7.37 -18.49
C LEU A 575 27.15 -7.36 -17.71
N PRO A 576 26.21 -6.43 -17.98
CA PRO A 576 24.85 -6.52 -17.44
C PRO A 576 24.14 -7.76 -17.98
N ILE A 577 23.27 -8.37 -17.17
CA ILE A 577 22.46 -9.53 -17.59
C ILE A 577 21.26 -9.02 -18.39
N HIS A 578 21.50 -8.70 -19.65
CA HIS A 578 20.52 -8.11 -20.56
C HIS A 578 20.82 -8.50 -22.01
N LEU A 579 19.79 -8.63 -22.85
CA LEU A 579 19.93 -8.86 -24.29
C LEU A 579 19.35 -7.69 -25.07
N SER A 580 20.03 -7.27 -26.14
CA SER A 580 19.57 -6.23 -27.06
C SER A 580 18.54 -6.77 -28.07
N ASP A 581 17.54 -7.50 -27.59
CA ASP A 581 16.48 -8.08 -28.41
C ASP A 581 15.14 -8.08 -27.66
N ASN A 582 14.05 -8.32 -28.40
CA ASN A 582 12.69 -8.24 -27.86
C ASN A 582 12.26 -9.44 -27.01
N THR A 583 13.19 -10.33 -26.62
CA THR A 583 12.88 -11.64 -26.02
C THR A 583 12.04 -11.53 -24.75
N ILE A 584 12.32 -10.51 -23.91
CA ILE A 584 11.63 -10.35 -22.63
C ILE A 584 10.19 -9.90 -22.84
N ARG A 585 9.94 -8.96 -23.78
CA ARG A 585 8.58 -8.51 -24.11
C ARG A 585 7.78 -9.57 -24.85
N GLU A 586 8.41 -10.32 -25.75
CA GLU A 586 7.77 -11.47 -26.42
C GLU A 586 7.31 -12.51 -25.39
N PHE A 587 8.17 -12.84 -24.43
CA PHE A 587 7.80 -13.76 -23.38
C PHE A 587 6.75 -13.18 -22.42
N GLY A 588 6.88 -11.89 -22.07
CA GLY A 588 5.87 -11.16 -21.30
C GLY A 588 4.50 -11.24 -21.96
N ARG A 589 4.45 -11.05 -23.28
CA ARG A 589 3.23 -11.21 -24.09
C ARG A 589 2.66 -12.62 -23.98
N ASP A 590 3.46 -13.67 -24.06
CA ASP A 590 2.99 -15.06 -23.93
C ASP A 590 2.33 -15.32 -22.58
N ILE A 591 2.90 -14.81 -21.48
CA ILE A 591 2.27 -14.88 -20.16
C ILE A 591 0.96 -14.08 -20.15
N LEU A 592 0.98 -12.84 -20.62
CA LEU A 592 -0.20 -11.98 -20.61
C LEU A 592 -1.35 -12.54 -21.45
N VAL A 593 -1.06 -13.24 -22.55
CA VAL A 593 -2.06 -13.99 -23.33
C VAL A 593 -2.56 -15.20 -22.54
N SER A 594 -1.65 -15.95 -21.91
CA SER A 594 -2.00 -17.14 -21.11
C SER A 594 -2.88 -16.79 -19.89
N LEU A 595 -2.70 -15.60 -19.32
CA LEU A 595 -3.54 -15.04 -18.24
C LEU A 595 -4.82 -14.36 -18.74
N ASN A 596 -5.05 -14.35 -20.06
CA ASN A 596 -6.17 -13.67 -20.72
C ASN A 596 -6.20 -12.14 -20.48
N PHE A 597 -5.04 -11.54 -20.21
CA PHE A 597 -4.87 -10.08 -20.07
C PHE A 597 -4.68 -9.42 -21.44
N LEU A 598 -4.14 -10.16 -22.41
CA LEU A 598 -4.11 -9.81 -23.83
C LEU A 598 -5.08 -10.70 -24.60
N ARG A 599 -6.11 -10.09 -25.17
CA ARG A 599 -7.23 -10.77 -25.82
C ARG A 599 -7.12 -10.61 -27.33
N SER A 600 -6.63 -11.65 -28.00
CA SER A 600 -6.33 -11.62 -29.44
C SER A 600 -7.56 -11.36 -30.31
N GLU A 601 -8.76 -11.55 -29.77
CA GLU A 601 -10.05 -11.26 -30.42
C GLU A 601 -10.39 -9.76 -30.50
N LEU A 602 -9.75 -8.90 -29.70
CA LEU A 602 -10.00 -7.46 -29.71
C LEU A 602 -9.11 -6.74 -30.75
N PRO A 603 -9.52 -5.58 -31.30
CA PRO A 603 -8.62 -4.71 -32.05
C PRO A 603 -7.42 -4.27 -31.21
N GLU A 604 -6.25 -4.08 -31.81
CA GLU A 604 -4.98 -3.78 -31.11
C GLU A 604 -5.09 -2.60 -30.12
N LYS A 605 -5.75 -1.52 -30.51
CA LYS A 605 -5.99 -0.36 -29.63
C LYS A 605 -6.83 -0.72 -28.41
N GLU A 606 -7.83 -1.58 -28.58
CA GLU A 606 -8.70 -2.03 -27.48
C GLU A 606 -7.98 -3.05 -26.59
N GLN A 607 -7.14 -3.91 -27.16
CA GLN A 607 -6.25 -4.79 -26.40
C GLN A 607 -5.35 -3.97 -25.47
N ARG A 608 -4.73 -2.90 -25.98
CA ARG A 608 -3.86 -2.02 -25.18
C ARG A 608 -4.62 -1.37 -24.03
N LEU A 609 -5.77 -0.76 -24.32
CA LEU A 609 -6.61 -0.10 -23.29
C LEU A 609 -7.15 -1.09 -22.25
N PHE A 610 -7.42 -2.33 -22.66
CA PHE A 610 -7.84 -3.39 -21.75
C PHE A 610 -6.68 -3.85 -20.86
N LEU A 611 -5.49 -4.06 -21.44
CA LEU A 611 -4.27 -4.42 -20.71
C LEU A 611 -3.91 -3.37 -19.67
N GLU A 612 -3.90 -2.09 -20.03
CA GLU A 612 -3.62 -0.99 -19.11
C GLU A 612 -4.60 -1.00 -17.93
N LYS A 613 -5.90 -1.16 -18.19
CA LYS A 613 -6.93 -1.23 -17.14
C LYS A 613 -6.75 -2.43 -16.22
N ILE A 614 -6.47 -3.62 -16.76
CA ILE A 614 -6.36 -4.83 -15.92
C ILE A 614 -5.08 -4.83 -15.10
N LEU A 615 -3.97 -4.32 -15.64
CA LEU A 615 -2.71 -4.15 -14.91
C LEU A 615 -2.86 -3.14 -13.78
N MET A 616 -3.39 -1.94 -14.07
CA MET A 616 -3.62 -0.90 -13.06
C MET A 616 -4.60 -1.37 -11.97
N LYS A 617 -5.66 -2.10 -12.35
CA LYS A 617 -6.61 -2.68 -11.39
C LYS A 617 -5.94 -3.76 -10.53
N SER A 618 -5.14 -4.64 -11.12
CA SER A 618 -4.44 -5.70 -10.39
C SER A 618 -3.43 -5.12 -9.39
N PHE A 619 -2.69 -4.09 -9.80
CA PHE A 619 -1.79 -3.34 -8.91
C PHE A 619 -2.56 -2.68 -7.76
N ALA A 620 -3.64 -1.96 -8.05
CA ALA A 620 -4.47 -1.33 -7.01
C ALA A 620 -5.02 -2.36 -6.03
N ASN A 621 -5.62 -3.45 -6.52
CA ASN A 621 -6.16 -4.52 -5.70
C ASN A 621 -5.10 -5.15 -4.78
N HIS A 622 -3.91 -5.48 -5.29
CA HIS A 622 -2.85 -6.06 -4.47
C HIS A 622 -2.30 -5.06 -3.45
N ASN A 623 -2.07 -3.82 -3.88
CA ASN A 623 -1.60 -2.74 -3.01
C ASN A 623 -2.61 -2.41 -1.90
N ASP A 624 -3.91 -2.50 -2.20
CA ASP A 624 -4.96 -2.28 -1.23
C ASP A 624 -5.06 -3.44 -0.24
N ALA A 625 -4.83 -4.69 -0.66
CA ALA A 625 -4.80 -5.84 0.24
C ALA A 625 -3.64 -5.82 1.26
N VAL A 626 -2.58 -5.04 0.99
CA VAL A 626 -1.38 -4.95 1.84
C VAL A 626 -1.38 -3.67 2.68
N SER A 627 -1.37 -3.84 4.01
CA SER A 627 -1.19 -2.74 4.97
C SER A 627 0.25 -2.58 5.46
N LEU A 628 1.14 -3.56 5.24
CA LEU A 628 2.51 -3.51 5.73
C LEU A 628 3.38 -2.53 4.92
N GLU A 629 3.76 -1.42 5.55
CA GLU A 629 4.54 -0.35 4.91
C GLU A 629 5.94 -0.80 4.45
N THR A 630 6.56 -1.79 5.10
CA THR A 630 7.88 -2.31 4.71
C THR A 630 7.87 -3.22 3.47
N TYR A 631 6.68 -3.63 2.99
CA TYR A 631 6.52 -4.42 1.75
C TYR A 631 5.94 -3.61 0.59
N ARG A 632 5.20 -2.51 0.87
CA ARG A 632 4.63 -1.62 -0.16
C ARG A 632 5.66 -1.11 -1.19
N PRO A 633 6.90 -0.69 -0.82
CA PRO A 633 7.93 -0.31 -1.79
C PRO A 633 8.21 -1.40 -2.83
N THR A 634 8.13 -2.67 -2.43
CA THR A 634 8.36 -3.82 -3.31
C THR A 634 7.23 -4.01 -4.29
N ILE A 635 5.97 -3.82 -3.87
CA ILE A 635 4.81 -3.88 -4.77
C ILE A 635 4.95 -2.84 -5.89
N TYR A 636 5.35 -1.61 -5.55
CA TYR A 636 5.57 -0.54 -6.51
C TYR A 636 6.74 -0.85 -7.46
N PHE A 637 7.85 -1.39 -6.93
CA PHE A 637 8.99 -1.79 -7.76
C PHE A 637 8.61 -2.93 -8.73
N CYS A 638 7.94 -3.97 -8.25
CA CYS A 638 7.49 -5.08 -9.07
C CYS A 638 6.53 -4.60 -10.17
N PHE A 639 5.63 -3.66 -9.88
CA PHE A 639 4.75 -3.10 -10.90
C PHE A 639 5.49 -2.22 -11.91
N ALA A 640 6.49 -1.44 -11.48
CA ALA A 640 7.37 -0.71 -12.37
C ALA A 640 8.13 -1.66 -13.33
N VAL A 641 8.58 -2.82 -12.83
CA VAL A 641 9.16 -3.89 -13.67
C VAL A 641 8.15 -4.41 -14.70
N ILE A 642 6.91 -4.69 -14.31
CA ILE A 642 5.86 -5.12 -15.25
C ILE A 642 5.66 -4.09 -16.37
N LEU A 643 5.54 -2.81 -16.03
CA LEU A 643 5.32 -1.76 -17.03
C LEU A 643 6.55 -1.50 -17.92
N TRP A 644 7.76 -1.63 -17.39
CA TRP A 644 8.99 -1.35 -18.15
C TRP A 644 9.46 -2.54 -18.98
N ASP A 645 9.58 -3.72 -18.36
CA ASP A 645 10.18 -4.92 -18.96
C ASP A 645 9.16 -5.77 -19.73
N VAL A 646 7.87 -5.74 -19.35
CA VAL A 646 6.88 -6.77 -19.78
C VAL A 646 5.82 -6.21 -20.71
N ASP A 647 5.39 -4.96 -20.52
CA ASP A 647 4.41 -4.31 -21.39
C ASP A 647 4.84 -4.41 -22.87
N PRO A 648 4.07 -5.07 -23.75
CA PRO A 648 4.46 -5.23 -25.14
C PRO A 648 4.31 -3.94 -25.96
N ALA A 649 3.57 -2.95 -25.47
CA ALA A 649 3.29 -1.70 -26.17
C ALA A 649 3.44 -0.49 -25.24
N PRO A 650 4.64 -0.27 -24.67
CA PRO A 650 4.87 0.81 -23.73
C PRO A 650 4.65 2.16 -24.41
N THR A 651 4.08 3.11 -23.67
CA THR A 651 3.83 4.47 -24.15
C THR A 651 4.66 5.50 -23.37
N VAL A 652 4.68 6.75 -23.84
CA VAL A 652 5.22 7.88 -23.07
C VAL A 652 4.54 7.97 -21.69
N GLY A 653 3.23 7.71 -21.61
CA GLY A 653 2.47 7.62 -20.37
C GLY A 653 2.96 6.49 -19.45
N THR A 654 3.22 5.30 -20.01
CA THR A 654 3.79 4.16 -19.28
C THR A 654 5.13 4.54 -18.64
N ILE A 655 6.05 5.16 -19.41
CA ILE A 655 7.37 5.56 -18.91
C ILE A 655 7.27 6.61 -17.80
N LYS A 656 6.41 7.62 -17.97
CA LYS A 656 6.16 8.63 -16.92
C LYS A 656 5.62 7.98 -15.64
N THR A 657 4.75 6.98 -15.78
CA THR A 657 4.21 6.21 -14.66
C THR A 657 5.31 5.42 -13.95
N VAL A 658 6.17 4.71 -14.69
CA VAL A 658 7.32 3.99 -14.13
C VAL A 658 8.24 4.93 -13.35
N LEU A 659 8.61 6.07 -13.92
CA LEU A 659 9.46 7.05 -13.24
C LEU A 659 8.80 7.62 -11.98
N GLN A 660 7.49 7.87 -12.01
CA GLN A 660 6.76 8.33 -10.84
C GLN A 660 6.74 7.28 -9.73
N LEU A 661 6.42 6.01 -10.07
CA LEU A 661 6.43 4.90 -9.13
C LEU A 661 7.81 4.78 -8.45
N LEU A 662 8.90 4.81 -9.23
CA LEU A 662 10.25 4.72 -8.69
C LEU A 662 10.61 5.91 -7.77
N LYS A 663 10.12 7.13 -8.06
CA LYS A 663 10.31 8.29 -7.18
C LYS A 663 9.51 8.16 -5.89
N ASP A 664 8.26 7.70 -5.97
CA ASP A 664 7.40 7.50 -4.80
C ASP A 664 8.01 6.47 -3.84
N ILE A 665 8.60 5.40 -4.39
CA ILE A 665 9.32 4.36 -3.63
C ILE A 665 10.43 4.96 -2.76
N ILE A 666 11.19 5.96 -3.23
CA ILE A 666 12.26 6.59 -2.45
C ILE A 666 11.67 7.25 -1.20
N SER A 667 10.59 8.02 -1.36
CA SER A 667 9.92 8.69 -0.24
C SER A 667 9.35 7.71 0.79
N MET A 668 8.90 6.53 0.35
CA MET A 668 8.45 5.47 1.25
C MET A 668 9.62 4.88 2.04
N ALA A 669 10.74 4.59 1.35
CA ALA A 669 11.92 4.02 1.98
C ALA A 669 12.56 4.97 3.01
N GLU A 670 12.56 6.27 2.75
CA GLU A 670 13.06 7.29 3.69
C GLU A 670 12.30 7.28 5.03
N LYS A 671 10.97 7.15 5.01
CA LYS A 671 10.15 7.05 6.23
C LYS A 671 10.49 5.81 7.06
N LEU A 672 10.78 4.69 6.41
CA LEU A 672 11.14 3.45 7.10
C LEU A 672 12.51 3.52 7.78
N ALA A 673 13.41 4.36 7.26
CA ALA A 673 14.71 4.61 7.88
C ALA A 673 14.58 5.26 9.27
N GLU A 674 13.56 6.09 9.49
CA GLU A 674 13.30 6.74 10.79
C GLU A 674 12.95 5.74 11.90
N GLN A 675 12.45 4.54 11.54
CA GLN A 675 12.02 3.50 12.47
C GLN A 675 13.00 2.33 12.58
N ASP A 676 14.18 2.43 11.93
CA ASP A 676 15.18 1.35 11.78
C ASP A 676 14.58 0.05 11.24
N LEU A 677 13.68 0.17 10.25
CA LEU A 677 13.05 -0.98 9.60
C LEU A 677 13.64 -1.22 8.21
N CYS A 678 13.97 -2.49 7.93
CA CYS A 678 14.36 -2.93 6.60
C CYS A 678 13.15 -3.06 5.66
N ILE A 679 13.43 -3.12 4.37
CA ILE A 679 12.45 -3.32 3.30
C ILE A 679 12.56 -4.75 2.81
N TYR A 680 11.42 -5.43 2.66
CA TYR A 680 11.40 -6.76 2.05
C TYR A 680 11.40 -6.66 0.53
N ALA A 681 12.59 -6.56 -0.06
CA ALA A 681 12.83 -6.08 -1.41
C ALA A 681 13.05 -7.19 -2.44
N TYR A 682 12.52 -6.98 -3.65
CA TYR A 682 12.70 -7.87 -4.83
C TYR A 682 13.64 -7.27 -5.90
N THR A 683 14.39 -6.22 -5.56
CA THR A 683 15.25 -5.49 -6.52
C THR A 683 16.34 -6.33 -7.20
N ARG A 684 16.62 -7.56 -6.71
CA ARG A 684 17.55 -8.54 -7.30
C ARG A 684 16.85 -9.82 -7.76
N CYS A 685 15.56 -9.75 -8.09
CA CYS A 685 14.68 -10.87 -8.47
C CYS A 685 14.26 -11.85 -7.35
N TYR A 686 14.79 -11.73 -6.12
CA TYR A 686 14.40 -12.58 -4.99
C TYR A 686 14.12 -11.76 -3.74
N GLY A 687 13.42 -12.35 -2.77
CA GLY A 687 13.09 -11.71 -1.49
C GLY A 687 14.28 -11.55 -0.55
N GLU A 688 14.71 -10.31 -0.33
CA GLU A 688 15.82 -9.94 0.55
C GLU A 688 15.42 -8.85 1.56
N MET A 689 15.99 -8.89 2.77
CA MET A 689 15.88 -7.80 3.75
C MET A 689 16.94 -6.74 3.46
N LEU A 690 16.54 -5.61 2.87
CA LEU A 690 17.47 -4.51 2.56
C LEU A 690 17.30 -3.35 3.53
N ARG A 691 18.42 -2.79 4.00
CA ARG A 691 18.40 -1.49 4.69
C ARG A 691 17.90 -0.41 3.71
N PRO A 692 17.14 0.59 4.17
CA PRO A 692 16.59 1.63 3.30
C PRO A 692 17.64 2.31 2.40
N SER A 693 18.84 2.59 2.92
CA SER A 693 19.93 3.20 2.15
C SER A 693 20.38 2.37 0.95
N VAL A 694 20.51 1.05 1.11
CA VAL A 694 20.89 0.12 0.03
C VAL A 694 19.77 0.04 -1.00
N PHE A 695 18.53 -0.07 -0.52
CA PHE A 695 17.36 -0.13 -1.38
C PHE A 695 17.19 1.15 -2.22
N ILE A 696 17.30 2.33 -1.60
CA ILE A 696 17.27 3.63 -2.30
C ILE A 696 18.36 3.68 -3.36
N GLY A 697 19.57 3.20 -3.07
CA GLY A 697 20.66 3.11 -4.05
C GLY A 697 20.29 2.27 -5.28
N HIS A 698 19.61 1.13 -5.10
CA HIS A 698 19.10 0.33 -6.23
C HIS A 698 18.06 1.09 -7.04
N ILE A 699 17.12 1.77 -6.39
CA ILE A 699 16.05 2.54 -7.08
C ILE A 699 16.64 3.75 -7.83
N GLN A 700 17.62 4.45 -7.27
CA GLN A 700 18.32 5.53 -7.95
C GLN A 700 19.09 5.03 -9.18
N LYS A 701 19.70 3.83 -9.10
CA LYS A 701 20.31 3.17 -10.27
C LYS A 701 19.27 2.88 -11.36
N SER A 702 18.09 2.40 -10.98
CA SER A 702 16.97 2.18 -11.90
C SER A 702 16.48 3.47 -12.56
N ILE A 703 16.29 4.55 -11.79
CA ILE A 703 15.89 5.85 -12.34
C ILE A 703 16.96 6.35 -13.31
N LYS A 704 18.24 6.29 -12.92
CA LYS A 704 19.36 6.73 -13.77
C LYS A 704 19.40 5.95 -15.09
N MET A 705 19.26 4.63 -15.04
CA MET A 705 19.22 3.77 -16.23
C MET A 705 18.11 4.22 -17.20
N ILE A 706 16.91 4.49 -16.68
CA ILE A 706 15.79 4.97 -17.50
C ILE A 706 16.09 6.36 -18.07
N THR A 707 16.58 7.30 -17.24
CA THR A 707 16.87 8.67 -17.71
C THR A 707 17.98 8.73 -18.74
N ASP A 708 19.03 7.91 -18.59
CA ASP A 708 20.15 7.84 -19.54
C ASP A 708 19.64 7.28 -20.88
N THR A 709 18.82 6.22 -20.84
CA THR A 709 18.16 5.64 -22.02
C THR A 709 17.28 6.66 -22.75
N LEU A 710 16.62 7.56 -22.02
CA LEU A 710 15.74 8.60 -22.57
C LEU A 710 16.48 9.85 -23.06
N CYS A 711 17.62 10.21 -22.47
CA CYS A 711 18.41 11.36 -22.92
C CYS A 711 18.87 11.18 -24.37
N ASP A 712 19.12 9.94 -24.77
CA ASP A 712 19.42 9.58 -26.16
C ASP A 712 18.21 9.78 -27.11
N MET A 713 16.99 9.99 -26.58
CA MET A 713 15.72 10.07 -27.33
C MET A 713 15.01 11.45 -27.30
N GLY A 714 15.59 12.45 -26.63
CA GLY A 714 15.01 13.79 -26.44
C GLY A 714 13.97 13.92 -25.30
N SER A 715 13.47 15.13 -25.03
CA SER A 715 12.57 15.42 -23.88
C SER A 715 11.18 14.78 -24.02
N LEU A 716 10.80 13.97 -23.02
CA LEU A 716 9.47 13.34 -22.88
C LEU A 716 8.34 14.34 -22.55
N ASP A 717 8.66 15.54 -22.09
CA ASP A 717 7.66 16.50 -21.60
C ASP A 717 6.82 17.11 -22.73
N ASN A 718 7.31 17.04 -23.97
CA ASN A 718 6.64 17.58 -25.15
C ASN A 718 5.98 16.50 -26.03
N LYS A 719 6.10 15.22 -25.69
CA LYS A 719 5.50 14.10 -26.45
C LYS A 719 4.11 13.74 -25.92
N ASP A 720 3.21 13.35 -26.82
CA ASP A 720 1.85 12.88 -26.48
C ASP A 720 1.95 11.61 -25.61
N PRO A 721 1.29 11.55 -24.43
CA PRO A 721 1.28 10.36 -23.58
C PRO A 721 0.91 9.05 -24.29
N ASP A 722 0.09 9.10 -25.34
CA ASP A 722 -0.35 7.92 -26.07
C ASP A 722 0.65 7.41 -27.12
N THR A 723 1.74 8.16 -27.35
CA THR A 723 2.80 7.80 -28.29
C THR A 723 3.45 6.48 -27.87
N SER A 724 3.51 5.53 -28.80
CA SER A 724 4.21 4.25 -28.62
C SER A 724 5.72 4.50 -28.48
N MET A 725 6.36 3.70 -27.63
CA MET A 725 7.80 3.71 -27.37
C MET A 725 8.42 2.32 -27.62
N THR A 726 7.70 1.42 -28.30
CA THR A 726 8.12 0.02 -28.48
C THR A 726 9.47 -0.09 -29.22
N ASP A 727 9.62 0.64 -30.33
CA ASP A 727 10.82 0.56 -31.16
C ASP A 727 12.03 1.18 -30.46
N GLU A 728 11.81 2.30 -29.75
CA GLU A 728 12.85 2.99 -29.00
C GLU A 728 13.32 2.20 -27.78
N LEU A 729 12.46 1.37 -27.19
CA LEU A 729 12.76 0.56 -26.02
C LEU A 729 13.22 -0.87 -26.37
N LEU A 730 13.39 -1.21 -27.65
CA LEU A 730 13.78 -2.55 -28.10
C LEU A 730 15.11 -3.03 -27.48
N ASN A 731 16.03 -2.10 -27.23
CA ASN A 731 17.36 -2.38 -26.66
C ASN A 731 17.52 -1.87 -25.22
N ALA A 732 16.47 -1.33 -24.62
CA ALA A 732 16.54 -0.73 -23.30
C ALA A 732 16.94 -1.77 -22.24
N PRO A 733 17.88 -1.46 -21.32
CA PRO A 733 18.22 -2.37 -20.25
C PRO A 733 17.02 -2.63 -19.33
N THR A 734 17.03 -3.80 -18.69
CA THR A 734 15.89 -4.26 -17.90
C THR A 734 15.97 -3.82 -16.45
N LEU A 735 14.82 -3.53 -15.84
CA LEU A 735 14.75 -3.23 -14.41
C LEU A 735 14.94 -4.49 -13.57
N LEU A 736 14.39 -5.61 -14.03
CA LEU A 736 14.38 -6.89 -13.34
C LEU A 736 15.79 -7.35 -12.92
N THR A 737 16.75 -7.37 -13.85
CA THR A 737 18.09 -7.95 -13.62
C THR A 737 19.16 -6.90 -13.30
N LEU A 738 18.81 -5.60 -13.24
CA LEU A 738 19.77 -4.50 -13.11
C LEU A 738 20.68 -4.59 -11.88
N ASN A 739 20.20 -5.17 -10.78
CA ASN A 739 20.91 -5.21 -9.50
C ASN A 739 21.46 -6.60 -9.13
N ILE A 740 21.42 -7.56 -10.07
CA ILE A 740 22.11 -8.85 -9.97
C ILE A 740 23.59 -8.64 -10.28
#